data_AF-A0AA47EHV9-F1
#
_entry.id   AF-A0AA47EHV9-F1
#
_cell.length_a   1.000
_cell.length_b   1.000
_cell.length_c   1.000
_cell.angle_alpha   90.00
_cell.angle_beta   90.00
_cell.angle_gamma   90.00
#
_symmetry.space_group_name_H-M   'P 1'
#
loop_
_entity.id
_entity.type
_entity.pdbx_description
1 polymer ?
#
loop_
_entity_poly.entity_id
_entity_poly.type
_entity_poly.pdbx_seq_one_letter_code
_entity_poly.pdbx_strand_id
1 'polypeptide(L)'
;MNKKITSTALAALMIAGSTSFSAFAAMADGTVVIGTKAYDLTYANDPANATEIAAAVVAGGTVYVKDFNGNWVDNVTGAAVNASVIPAVTYTNSTGTTQIGAGDATVTAATSVTTAAINAKSIKATFNGTIADTSKVVFTVKRGTAVVSTVTAGWNTAKTEATLTNVSNLPVGDYTVNVVNDGKDFGTSTITVAAQKIAKIEITSTRLGLSNISNSTKTQTGFATYKVFDQYGNDITTSSLANGLSYQCGIGAIEGKDGVIKITPSGNINILQLNSVVISAYDTSTGVNANATLSITSQVGTLNDINISGITNADGKELTSQDTSSLFYLTYTATDMSGNPTTDYDMVKNGLILNDQDELTGTNAYITTKVVHDPSDSKKAAIQVQVKSATDALSVDMPIVLTAMTYSGKSSVLTVTLKREAKVNSIQLQTPSENIAVGEDKIIPFVAVDQNGKVLTKYSDVVTSDVSVSGAFFARDADGNAVLRAGDQTGTTGRGTGYSTDGQRTITASVSSASGKYSTITINVQKKVMADTLSLDTSAYKTIMQEKQGTDAAIQRIDFGWDKGGLAVKDQYDRVIDMTTGTDSSNSISQYYVKAVSSSDSVVVSYQDKDKNTMSTDKIGTGNTRIALSAGTAGSATVTFELYNTDPKKSDGTARTAADIASPVDTQSQTFTVLANKDIKDYTMDAVTQTIYADVDHVSKIATDRQIDYKANPKVYGTTASGAKVVLAGKPITSATVDSKDFVLAKGPLTQGGTCAYDDIKVVGLDFADSTKTGSSTRLTVTILGADGDYYTKFADIKSSTVDPVASSIYASVSTEVKGISKDNDTITLTESAGNTYADMLGNSLSQYLSNGKEASTQNIYIGAKDQYGQDSMALSSFLVVDSKSSLANGSTIKVATDGAITGTAVSGDYITVTGTASNGAMKTIKIIFGTSTVSNSTVTTAVAAINAGTPTLANYSDAGVTGVTSSNLAAINVAIAADRVNGLLTITQIKADVAKIVGAPTVVTALATLNDSTTTATMRAAIEDAKLGLDLTVYNKLNSLNKNAVAAKLITALGKLNSGFTSATAVQTEINGTQEMIDVAKTIIDTPEVVATKEFATNLTKINNALLGGTIDNTNKTLTLSDSGAISGTGIFANLETANVTGIKFGDGTLIPIINAAPAVGATPAVVDNYATVKAAVIKYFSDNGIKTGTKVDLTVKGTNGTSVVLSYSLVNAIK
;
A
#
# COMPACT_ATOMS: atom_id res chain seq x y z
N MET A 1 -91.33 41.45 16.90
CA MET A 1 -91.15 40.01 16.56
C MET A 1 -89.69 39.64 16.81
N ASN A 2 -89.26 38.42 17.19
CA ASN A 2 -89.86 37.40 18.06
C ASN A 2 -88.78 36.34 18.44
N LYS A 3 -88.62 36.02 19.74
CA LYS A 3 -88.10 34.75 20.35
C LYS A 3 -86.68 34.16 19.99
N LYS A 4 -85.80 34.05 21.02
CA LYS A 4 -84.96 32.86 21.43
C LYS A 4 -83.82 32.35 20.46
N ILE A 5 -82.82 31.48 20.77
CA ILE A 5 -82.30 30.74 21.98
C ILE A 5 -80.80 30.26 21.82
N THR A 6 -80.03 30.08 22.93
CA THR A 6 -78.77 29.25 23.19
C THR A 6 -77.56 29.24 22.21
N SER A 7 -76.26 29.13 22.58
CA SER A 7 -75.47 28.22 23.49
C SER A 7 -75.25 26.80 22.89
N THR A 8 -74.11 26.08 23.02
CA THR A 8 -73.09 26.02 24.11
C THR A 8 -71.64 25.63 23.63
N ALA A 9 -70.69 25.53 24.58
CA ALA A 9 -69.23 25.37 24.57
C ALA A 9 -68.61 23.93 24.63
N LEU A 10 -67.25 23.87 24.63
CA LEU A 10 -66.31 22.96 25.35
C LEU A 10 -66.13 21.46 24.95
N ALA A 11 -64.89 20.96 25.16
CA ALA A 11 -64.44 19.55 25.32
C ALA A 11 -64.41 18.60 24.09
N ALA A 12 -63.70 17.45 24.07
CA ALA A 12 -62.39 17.05 24.65
C ALA A 12 -61.94 15.64 24.14
N LEU A 13 -60.62 15.36 24.22
CA LEU A 13 -59.95 14.06 24.46
C LEU A 13 -60.14 12.83 23.49
N MET A 14 -58.98 12.28 23.07
CA MET A 14 -58.63 10.93 22.57
C MET A 14 -59.71 9.82 22.36
N ILE A 15 -59.61 9.05 21.26
CA ILE A 15 -59.03 7.68 21.23
C ILE A 15 -58.94 7.15 19.77
N ALA A 16 -58.11 6.11 19.58
CA ALA A 16 -57.73 5.49 18.31
C ALA A 16 -58.86 5.17 17.30
N GLY A 17 -58.58 5.45 16.03
CA GLY A 17 -59.27 4.90 14.86
C GLY A 17 -58.25 4.28 13.91
N SER A 18 -57.70 3.13 14.27
CA SER A 18 -56.62 2.45 13.53
C SER A 18 -57.11 1.84 12.21
N THR A 19 -57.33 2.68 11.20
CA THR A 19 -57.19 2.24 9.81
C THR A 19 -55.72 2.39 9.43
N SER A 20 -54.97 1.32 9.70
CA SER A 20 -53.77 1.06 8.95
C SER A 20 -54.15 0.96 7.47
N PHE A 21 -53.98 2.05 6.73
CA PHE A 21 -53.52 1.90 5.37
C PHE A 21 -52.17 1.20 5.48
N SER A 22 -52.20 -0.13 5.37
CA SER A 22 -51.05 -0.90 4.94
C SER A 22 -50.50 -0.15 3.73
N ALA A 23 -49.27 0.36 3.83
CA ALA A 23 -48.61 0.94 2.67
C ALA A 23 -48.65 -0.16 1.59
N PHE A 24 -49.37 0.09 0.49
CA PHE A 24 -49.48 -0.84 -0.61
C PHE A 24 -48.12 -0.86 -1.30
N ALA A 25 -47.23 -1.68 -0.75
CA ALA A 25 -45.89 -1.89 -1.24
C ALA A 25 -46.00 -2.40 -2.67
N ALA A 26 -45.49 -1.62 -3.61
CA ALA A 26 -45.91 -1.70 -5.00
C ALA A 26 -45.21 -2.86 -5.74
N MET A 27 -44.02 -3.23 -5.26
CA MET A 27 -43.27 -4.43 -5.64
C MET A 27 -43.45 -5.56 -4.61
N ALA A 28 -43.53 -6.81 -5.09
CA ALA A 28 -43.69 -7.97 -4.23
C ALA A 28 -42.41 -8.31 -3.45
N ASP A 29 -42.55 -9.01 -2.33
CA ASP A 29 -41.40 -9.52 -1.57
C ASP A 29 -40.63 -10.56 -2.41
N GLY A 30 -39.30 -10.54 -2.35
CA GLY A 30 -38.43 -11.26 -3.29
C GLY A 30 -38.14 -10.52 -4.62
N THR A 31 -38.58 -9.27 -4.79
CA THR A 31 -38.24 -8.45 -5.97
C THR A 31 -36.77 -8.02 -5.96
N VAL A 32 -36.12 -8.08 -7.12
CA VAL A 32 -34.77 -7.54 -7.35
C VAL A 32 -34.87 -6.29 -8.24
N VAL A 33 -34.37 -5.16 -7.73
CA VAL A 33 -34.17 -3.90 -8.46
C VAL A 33 -32.75 -3.88 -9.03
N ILE A 34 -32.62 -3.52 -10.32
CA ILE A 34 -31.36 -3.37 -11.03
C ILE A 34 -31.42 -2.04 -11.80
N GLY A 35 -30.81 -0.99 -11.23
CA GLY A 35 -30.86 0.36 -11.80
C GLY A 35 -32.28 0.90 -11.92
N THR A 36 -32.82 0.98 -13.14
CA THR A 36 -34.19 1.48 -13.44
C THR A 36 -35.19 0.38 -13.81
N LYS A 37 -34.83 -0.89 -13.63
CA LYS A 37 -35.74 -2.05 -13.77
C LYS A 37 -35.90 -2.77 -12.44
N ALA A 38 -37.01 -3.48 -12.30
CA ALA A 38 -37.24 -4.41 -11.22
C ALA A 38 -37.93 -5.68 -11.74
N TYR A 39 -37.58 -6.83 -11.17
CA TYR A 39 -38.12 -8.13 -11.56
C TYR A 39 -38.61 -8.88 -10.32
N ASP A 40 -39.83 -9.41 -10.35
CA ASP A 40 -40.30 -10.33 -9.30
C ASP A 40 -39.58 -11.69 -9.41
N LEU A 41 -39.52 -12.44 -8.31
CA LEU A 41 -38.83 -13.73 -8.27
C LEU A 41 -39.46 -14.75 -9.23
N THR A 42 -40.75 -14.62 -9.56
CA THR A 42 -41.43 -15.48 -10.53
C THR A 42 -40.87 -15.27 -11.94
N TYR A 43 -40.76 -14.02 -12.37
CA TYR A 43 -40.23 -13.62 -13.68
C TYR A 43 -38.72 -13.88 -13.79
N ALA A 44 -37.98 -13.70 -12.69
CA ALA A 44 -36.54 -13.96 -12.63
C ALA A 44 -36.18 -15.46 -12.70
N ASN A 45 -37.09 -16.35 -12.27
CA ASN A 45 -36.88 -17.80 -12.30
C ASN A 45 -37.25 -18.47 -13.64
N ASP A 46 -37.81 -17.74 -14.62
CA ASP A 46 -38.05 -18.28 -15.96
C ASP A 46 -36.79 -18.14 -16.85
N PRO A 47 -36.19 -19.25 -17.31
CA PRO A 47 -35.00 -19.21 -18.17
C PRO A 47 -35.17 -18.41 -19.46
N ALA A 48 -36.41 -18.23 -19.96
CA ALA A 48 -36.67 -17.41 -21.15
C ALA A 48 -36.31 -15.92 -20.96
N ASN A 49 -36.42 -15.42 -19.72
CA ASN A 49 -36.19 -14.00 -19.40
C ASN A 49 -34.72 -13.67 -19.14
N ALA A 50 -33.85 -14.68 -19.06
CA ALA A 50 -32.44 -14.52 -18.67
C ALA A 50 -31.67 -13.50 -19.53
N THR A 51 -31.98 -13.38 -20.81
CA THR A 51 -31.35 -12.38 -21.72
C THR A 51 -31.71 -10.93 -21.33
N GLU A 52 -32.96 -10.66 -20.92
CA GLU A 52 -33.38 -9.32 -20.52
C GLU A 52 -32.77 -8.92 -19.18
N ILE A 53 -32.71 -9.87 -18.24
CA ILE A 53 -32.14 -9.67 -16.91
C ILE A 53 -30.62 -9.47 -17.01
N ALA A 54 -29.92 -10.29 -17.80
CA ALA A 54 -28.49 -10.11 -18.08
C ALA A 54 -28.20 -8.76 -18.75
N ALA A 55 -29.03 -8.30 -19.70
CA ALA A 55 -28.89 -6.98 -20.30
C ALA A 55 -29.06 -5.84 -19.29
N ALA A 56 -29.94 -6.00 -18.28
CA ALA A 56 -30.09 -5.03 -17.19
C ALA A 56 -28.88 -5.01 -16.24
N VAL A 57 -28.30 -6.18 -15.93
CA VAL A 57 -27.04 -6.28 -15.15
C VAL A 57 -25.88 -5.61 -15.89
N VAL A 58 -25.75 -5.85 -17.20
CA VAL A 58 -24.70 -5.26 -18.05
C VAL A 58 -24.88 -3.74 -18.23
N ALA A 59 -26.11 -3.23 -18.19
CA ALA A 59 -26.37 -1.79 -18.21
C ALA A 59 -25.96 -1.07 -16.91
N GLY A 60 -25.84 -1.81 -15.81
CA GLY A 60 -25.34 -1.32 -14.52
C GLY A 60 -26.33 -0.48 -13.70
N GLY A 61 -25.87 -0.07 -12.52
CA GLY A 61 -26.67 0.63 -11.50
C GLY A 61 -26.67 -0.12 -10.17
N THR A 62 -27.14 0.51 -9.10
CA THR A 62 -27.25 -0.13 -7.78
C THR A 62 -28.28 -1.27 -7.83
N VAL A 63 -27.98 -2.35 -7.11
CA VAL A 63 -28.86 -3.51 -6.97
C VAL A 63 -29.42 -3.55 -5.56
N TYR A 64 -30.75 -3.56 -5.46
CA TYR A 64 -31.48 -3.71 -4.19
C TYR A 64 -32.37 -4.94 -4.26
N VAL A 65 -32.44 -5.68 -3.16
CA VAL A 65 -33.31 -6.87 -3.03
C VAL A 65 -34.34 -6.60 -1.94
N LYS A 66 -35.62 -6.88 -2.22
CA LYS A 66 -36.65 -6.91 -1.20
C LYS A 66 -36.69 -8.32 -0.59
N ASP A 67 -36.38 -8.45 0.69
CA ASP A 67 -36.39 -9.75 1.37
C ASP A 67 -37.82 -10.29 1.56
N PHE A 68 -37.94 -11.56 1.96
CA PHE A 68 -39.25 -12.20 2.23
C PHE A 68 -39.92 -11.73 3.53
N ASN A 69 -39.36 -10.72 4.20
CA ASN A 69 -39.95 -10.05 5.37
C ASN A 69 -40.42 -8.61 5.00
N GLY A 70 -40.27 -8.19 3.73
CA GLY A 70 -40.64 -6.87 3.23
C GLY A 70 -39.57 -5.77 3.41
N ASN A 71 -38.38 -6.10 3.91
CA ASN A 71 -37.26 -5.16 4.04
C ASN A 71 -36.53 -4.98 2.71
N TRP A 72 -36.10 -3.76 2.41
CA TRP A 72 -35.14 -3.53 1.34
C TRP A 72 -33.71 -3.74 1.85
N VAL A 73 -32.89 -4.42 1.05
CA VAL A 73 -31.49 -4.74 1.33
C VAL A 73 -30.62 -4.28 0.17
N ASP A 74 -29.52 -3.60 0.46
CA ASP A 74 -28.50 -3.25 -0.53
C ASP A 74 -27.59 -4.47 -0.81
N ASN A 75 -27.48 -4.86 -2.08
CA ASN A 75 -26.81 -6.11 -2.47
C ASN A 75 -25.28 -6.08 -2.31
N VAL A 76 -24.67 -4.90 -2.17
CA VAL A 76 -23.21 -4.75 -2.03
C VAL A 76 -22.79 -4.79 -0.55
N THR A 77 -23.60 -4.18 0.32
CA THR A 77 -23.32 -4.02 1.75
C THR A 77 -24.03 -5.06 2.63
N GLY A 78 -25.09 -5.69 2.13
CA GLY A 78 -25.97 -6.58 2.91
C GLY A 78 -26.79 -5.85 3.98
N ALA A 79 -26.76 -4.53 4.01
CA ALA A 79 -27.47 -3.72 5.01
C ALA A 79 -28.94 -3.49 4.62
N ALA A 80 -29.82 -3.47 5.62
CA ALA A 80 -31.20 -3.05 5.44
C ALA A 80 -31.25 -1.52 5.17
N VAL A 81 -31.97 -1.13 4.11
CA VAL A 81 -32.11 0.26 3.66
C VAL A 81 -33.58 0.69 3.71
N ASN A 82 -33.82 2.00 3.80
CA ASN A 82 -35.18 2.54 3.75
C ASN A 82 -35.72 2.48 2.31
N ALA A 83 -37.00 2.16 2.13
CA ALA A 83 -37.65 2.17 0.81
C ALA A 83 -37.43 3.50 0.04
N SER A 84 -37.25 4.63 0.74
CA SER A 84 -36.98 5.94 0.13
C SER A 84 -35.69 6.03 -0.71
N VAL A 85 -34.75 5.09 -0.59
CA VAL A 85 -33.55 5.05 -1.47
C VAL A 85 -33.80 4.28 -2.78
N ILE A 86 -34.91 3.55 -2.87
CA ILE A 86 -35.24 2.74 -4.05
C ILE A 86 -35.68 3.66 -5.19
N PRO A 87 -35.05 3.58 -6.38
CA PRO A 87 -35.37 4.44 -7.53
C PRO A 87 -36.75 4.14 -8.11
N ALA A 88 -37.22 5.00 -9.02
CA ALA A 88 -38.38 4.69 -9.85
C ALA A 88 -37.98 3.61 -10.88
N VAL A 89 -38.81 2.58 -11.02
CA VAL A 89 -38.47 1.37 -11.77
C VAL A 89 -39.60 0.89 -12.68
N THR A 90 -39.21 0.32 -13.81
CA THR A 90 -40.08 -0.53 -14.60
C THR A 90 -40.12 -1.91 -13.93
N TYR A 91 -41.18 -2.19 -13.19
CA TYR A 91 -41.39 -3.46 -12.51
C TYR A 91 -42.02 -4.47 -13.46
N THR A 92 -41.46 -5.67 -13.51
CA THR A 92 -41.87 -6.73 -14.43
C THR A 92 -42.16 -8.00 -13.64
N ASN A 93 -43.32 -8.58 -13.88
CA ASN A 93 -43.77 -9.82 -13.23
C ASN A 93 -44.48 -10.72 -14.25
N SER A 94 -44.95 -11.88 -13.79
CA SER A 94 -45.71 -12.87 -14.58
C SER A 94 -47.01 -12.37 -15.22
N THR A 95 -47.49 -11.16 -14.88
CA THR A 95 -48.70 -10.53 -15.45
C THR A 95 -48.42 -9.33 -16.36
N GLY A 96 -47.17 -8.86 -16.43
CA GLY A 96 -46.72 -7.80 -17.35
C GLY A 96 -45.76 -6.79 -16.72
N THR A 97 -45.62 -5.64 -17.37
CA THR A 97 -44.81 -4.50 -16.90
C THR A 97 -45.67 -3.38 -16.32
N THR A 98 -45.29 -2.84 -15.16
CA THR A 98 -45.86 -1.62 -14.57
C THR A 98 -44.77 -0.61 -14.22
N GLN A 99 -45.15 0.63 -13.92
CA GLN A 99 -44.23 1.65 -13.42
C GLN A 99 -44.45 1.83 -11.92
N ILE A 100 -43.36 1.71 -11.16
CA ILE A 100 -43.33 1.94 -9.72
C ILE A 100 -42.48 3.18 -9.44
N GLY A 101 -42.99 4.08 -8.61
CA GLY A 101 -42.31 5.31 -8.22
C GLY A 101 -41.19 5.03 -7.22
N ALA A 102 -40.23 5.95 -7.17
CA ALA A 102 -39.20 5.93 -6.12
C ALA A 102 -39.86 5.90 -4.74
N GLY A 103 -39.30 5.11 -3.81
CA GLY A 103 -39.96 4.83 -2.53
C GLY A 103 -40.85 3.58 -2.49
N ASP A 104 -40.79 2.69 -3.50
CA ASP A 104 -41.71 1.53 -3.67
C ASP A 104 -43.20 1.96 -3.75
N ALA A 105 -43.44 3.08 -4.45
CA ALA A 105 -44.73 3.78 -4.47
C ALA A 105 -45.58 3.43 -5.71
N THR A 106 -46.85 3.12 -5.51
CA THR A 106 -47.79 2.85 -6.62
C THR A 106 -48.05 4.10 -7.47
N VAL A 107 -48.01 3.96 -8.80
CA VAL A 107 -48.21 5.07 -9.74
C VAL A 107 -49.54 4.93 -10.48
N THR A 108 -50.42 5.92 -10.32
CA THR A 108 -51.70 5.97 -11.04
C THR A 108 -51.50 6.36 -12.51
N ALA A 109 -52.02 5.55 -13.43
CA ALA A 109 -52.00 5.83 -14.86
C ALA A 109 -52.94 7.00 -15.23
N ALA A 110 -52.52 7.82 -16.19
CA ALA A 110 -53.32 8.95 -16.67
C ALA A 110 -54.65 8.51 -17.30
N THR A 111 -55.74 9.20 -16.94
CA THR A 111 -57.10 8.96 -17.42
C THR A 111 -57.81 10.20 -17.96
N SER A 112 -57.29 11.40 -17.68
CA SER A 112 -57.73 12.68 -18.25
C SER A 112 -56.57 13.67 -18.34
N VAL A 113 -56.78 14.76 -19.08
CA VAL A 113 -55.81 15.85 -19.26
C VAL A 113 -56.50 17.20 -19.09
N THR A 114 -55.74 18.19 -18.65
CA THR A 114 -56.14 19.60 -18.59
C THR A 114 -55.13 20.43 -19.38
N THR A 115 -55.57 21.45 -20.12
CA THR A 115 -54.65 22.30 -20.91
C THR A 115 -54.78 23.77 -20.56
N ALA A 116 -53.66 24.47 -20.42
CA ALA A 116 -53.60 25.91 -20.18
C ALA A 116 -52.53 26.56 -21.06
N ALA A 117 -52.81 27.75 -21.59
CA ALA A 117 -51.77 28.58 -22.20
C ALA A 117 -50.79 29.03 -21.10
N ILE A 118 -49.49 28.78 -21.28
CA ILE A 118 -48.45 29.17 -20.31
C ILE A 118 -47.61 30.35 -20.77
N ASN A 119 -47.66 30.71 -22.05
CA ASN A 119 -47.21 32.00 -22.58
C ASN A 119 -47.75 32.17 -24.00
N ALA A 120 -47.42 33.27 -24.67
CA ALA A 120 -47.85 33.53 -26.05
C ALA A 120 -47.33 32.51 -27.09
N LYS A 121 -46.41 31.59 -26.74
CA LYS A 121 -45.77 30.63 -27.64
C LYS A 121 -46.05 29.16 -27.29
N SER A 122 -46.44 28.88 -26.04
CA SER A 122 -46.54 27.51 -25.50
C SER A 122 -47.81 27.27 -24.68
N ILE A 123 -48.29 26.03 -24.76
CA ILE A 123 -49.47 25.50 -24.05
C ILE A 123 -48.99 24.31 -23.20
N LYS A 124 -49.38 24.25 -21.93
CA LYS A 124 -49.10 23.10 -21.06
C LYS A 124 -50.31 22.18 -21.02
N ALA A 125 -50.06 20.87 -21.12
CA ALA A 125 -51.02 19.81 -20.90
C ALA A 125 -50.59 19.03 -19.64
N THR A 126 -51.40 19.09 -18.58
CA THR A 126 -51.18 18.40 -17.31
C THR A 126 -52.15 17.23 -17.19
N PHE A 127 -51.61 16.03 -17.00
CA PHE A 127 -52.35 14.78 -16.89
C PHE A 127 -52.66 14.45 -15.42
N ASN A 128 -53.79 13.79 -15.16
CA ASN A 128 -54.20 13.42 -13.79
C ASN A 128 -53.49 12.16 -13.24
N GLY A 129 -52.39 11.74 -13.88
CA GLY A 129 -51.62 10.54 -13.61
C GLY A 129 -50.45 10.45 -14.58
N THR A 130 -49.68 9.38 -14.51
CA THR A 130 -48.46 9.19 -15.32
C THR A 130 -48.78 8.58 -16.67
N ILE A 131 -48.13 9.06 -17.72
CA ILE A 131 -48.13 8.47 -19.07
C ILE A 131 -46.97 7.48 -19.17
N ALA A 132 -47.24 6.21 -19.48
CA ALA A 132 -46.19 5.19 -19.56
C ALA A 132 -45.25 5.41 -20.76
N ASP A 133 -45.82 5.56 -21.95
CA ASP A 133 -45.13 5.82 -23.21
C ASP A 133 -45.64 7.14 -23.80
N THR A 134 -44.74 8.12 -23.89
CA THR A 134 -45.04 9.48 -24.36
C THR A 134 -45.00 9.60 -25.89
N SER A 135 -44.51 8.60 -26.61
CA SER A 135 -44.49 8.58 -28.09
C SER A 135 -45.86 8.30 -28.70
N LYS A 136 -46.76 7.63 -27.93
CA LYS A 136 -48.14 7.30 -28.29
C LYS A 136 -49.14 8.46 -28.10
N VAL A 137 -48.69 9.62 -27.61
CA VAL A 137 -49.57 10.77 -27.31
C VAL A 137 -49.56 11.77 -28.47
N VAL A 138 -50.73 11.96 -29.09
CA VAL A 138 -50.94 12.88 -30.21
C VAL A 138 -51.69 14.12 -29.73
N PHE A 139 -51.04 15.28 -29.84
CA PHE A 139 -51.62 16.59 -29.53
C PHE A 139 -52.06 17.28 -30.83
N THR A 140 -53.33 17.65 -30.93
CA THR A 140 -53.88 18.39 -32.08
C THR A 140 -54.32 19.79 -31.64
N VAL A 141 -53.50 20.80 -31.92
CA VAL A 141 -53.81 22.21 -31.67
C VAL A 141 -54.46 22.84 -32.91
N LYS A 142 -55.60 23.51 -32.75
CA LYS A 142 -56.31 24.23 -33.83
C LYS A 142 -56.71 25.65 -33.40
N ARG A 143 -56.78 26.57 -34.35
CA ARG A 143 -57.42 27.89 -34.22
C ARG A 143 -58.66 27.91 -35.12
N GLY A 144 -59.85 27.85 -34.53
CA GLY A 144 -61.06 27.48 -35.29
C GLY A 144 -60.89 26.11 -35.94
N THR A 145 -61.00 26.02 -37.27
CA THR A 145 -60.83 24.77 -38.02
C THR A 145 -59.37 24.48 -38.43
N ALA A 146 -58.48 25.47 -38.43
CA ALA A 146 -57.12 25.33 -38.95
C ALA A 146 -56.15 24.73 -37.91
N VAL A 147 -55.37 23.72 -38.29
CA VAL A 147 -54.34 23.07 -37.44
C VAL A 147 -53.08 23.94 -37.36
N VAL A 148 -52.48 24.03 -36.18
CA VAL A 148 -51.18 24.69 -35.97
C VAL A 148 -50.07 23.65 -36.14
N SER A 149 -49.62 23.45 -37.38
CA SER A 149 -48.69 22.38 -37.78
C SER A 149 -47.26 22.48 -37.22
N THR A 150 -46.93 23.54 -36.49
CA THR A 150 -45.56 23.88 -36.03
C THR A 150 -45.38 23.77 -34.51
N VAL A 151 -46.19 22.93 -33.86
CA VAL A 151 -46.18 22.67 -32.41
C VAL A 151 -45.42 21.38 -32.11
N THR A 152 -44.43 21.44 -31.21
CA THR A 152 -43.66 20.29 -30.71
C THR A 152 -43.93 20.06 -29.22
N ALA A 153 -44.00 18.81 -28.76
CA ALA A 153 -44.25 18.44 -27.36
C ALA A 153 -42.96 18.04 -26.62
N GLY A 154 -42.62 18.75 -25.55
CA GLY A 154 -41.56 18.38 -24.60
C GLY A 154 -42.15 17.92 -23.27
N TRP A 155 -41.71 16.78 -22.74
CA TRP A 155 -42.27 16.16 -21.52
C TRP A 155 -41.43 16.43 -20.27
N ASN A 156 -42.08 16.48 -19.11
CA ASN A 156 -41.39 16.47 -17.81
C ASN A 156 -40.87 15.06 -17.46
N THR A 157 -39.87 14.97 -16.57
CA THR A 157 -39.25 13.69 -16.15
C THR A 157 -40.25 12.71 -15.57
N ALA A 158 -41.29 13.20 -14.90
CA ALA A 158 -42.36 12.39 -14.31
C ALA A 158 -43.39 11.85 -15.33
N LYS A 159 -43.32 12.26 -16.61
CA LYS A 159 -44.32 11.96 -17.66
C LYS A 159 -45.77 12.29 -17.26
N THR A 160 -45.95 13.31 -16.41
CA THR A 160 -47.26 13.84 -15.97
C THR A 160 -47.64 15.13 -16.68
N GLU A 161 -46.70 15.78 -17.37
CA GLU A 161 -46.91 17.06 -18.03
C GLU A 161 -46.17 17.14 -19.37
N ALA A 162 -46.86 17.69 -20.39
CA ALA A 162 -46.30 17.99 -21.70
C ALA A 162 -46.41 19.50 -22.00
N THR A 163 -45.32 20.10 -22.45
CA THR A 163 -45.26 21.49 -22.92
C THR A 163 -45.26 21.50 -24.45
N LEU A 164 -46.35 22.00 -25.02
CA LEU A 164 -46.60 22.12 -26.45
C LEU A 164 -46.11 23.51 -26.90
N THR A 165 -44.96 23.57 -27.56
CA THR A 165 -44.31 24.83 -27.98
C THR A 165 -44.43 25.01 -29.49
N ASN A 166 -44.95 26.16 -29.92
CA ASN A 166 -44.97 26.56 -31.32
C ASN A 166 -43.64 27.23 -31.74
N VAL A 167 -43.27 27.21 -33.02
CA VAL A 167 -42.03 27.88 -33.49
C VAL A 167 -42.02 29.40 -33.28
N SER A 168 -43.19 30.05 -33.32
CA SER A 168 -43.40 31.49 -33.11
C SER A 168 -44.52 31.74 -32.09
N ASN A 169 -44.68 32.99 -31.63
CA ASN A 169 -45.85 33.33 -30.82
C ASN A 169 -47.14 33.06 -31.61
N LEU A 170 -48.11 32.46 -30.93
CA LEU A 170 -49.47 32.22 -31.39
C LEU A 170 -50.24 33.56 -31.38
N PRO A 171 -50.91 33.95 -32.47
CA PRO A 171 -51.77 35.14 -32.48
C PRO A 171 -52.88 35.09 -31.43
N VAL A 172 -53.23 36.25 -30.87
CA VAL A 172 -54.29 36.39 -29.84
C VAL A 172 -55.63 35.78 -30.30
N GLY A 173 -56.32 35.10 -29.38
CA GLY A 173 -57.62 34.45 -29.61
C GLY A 173 -57.66 33.02 -29.07
N ASP A 174 -58.77 32.33 -29.34
CA ASP A 174 -59.03 31.00 -28.80
C ASP A 174 -58.48 29.87 -29.68
N TYR A 175 -57.95 28.84 -29.01
CA TYR A 175 -57.41 27.63 -29.60
C TYR A 175 -58.07 26.41 -28.95
N THR A 176 -58.27 25.36 -29.73
CA THR A 176 -58.70 24.04 -29.22
C THR A 176 -57.53 23.07 -29.25
N VAL A 177 -57.36 22.29 -28.18
CA VAL A 177 -56.33 21.26 -28.06
C VAL A 177 -57.04 19.93 -27.80
N ASN A 178 -56.97 18.99 -28.74
CA ASN A 178 -57.35 17.60 -28.50
C ASN A 178 -56.12 16.77 -28.16
N VAL A 179 -56.30 15.78 -27.27
CA VAL A 179 -55.22 14.89 -26.84
C VAL A 179 -55.69 13.45 -26.93
N VAL A 180 -54.98 12.64 -27.71
CA VAL A 180 -55.23 11.20 -27.86
C VAL A 180 -54.00 10.45 -27.38
N ASN A 181 -54.17 9.41 -26.57
CA ASN A 181 -53.08 8.54 -26.11
C ASN A 181 -53.40 7.09 -26.48
N ASP A 182 -52.55 6.45 -27.28
CA ASP A 182 -52.69 5.06 -27.74
C ASP A 182 -54.08 4.75 -28.33
N GLY A 183 -54.62 5.68 -29.11
CA GLY A 183 -55.96 5.61 -29.70
C GLY A 183 -57.13 6.01 -28.79
N LYS A 184 -56.92 6.16 -27.48
CA LYS A 184 -57.93 6.65 -26.53
C LYS A 184 -57.94 8.18 -26.49
N ASP A 185 -59.08 8.80 -26.81
CA ASP A 185 -59.28 10.25 -26.68
C ASP A 185 -59.40 10.65 -25.20
N PHE A 186 -58.66 11.68 -24.78
CA PHE A 186 -58.69 12.26 -23.43
C PHE A 186 -59.49 13.57 -23.38
N GLY A 187 -60.00 14.06 -24.52
CA GLY A 187 -60.89 15.20 -24.67
C GLY A 187 -60.26 16.43 -25.33
N THR A 188 -61.12 17.25 -25.95
CA THR A 188 -60.76 18.58 -26.47
C THR A 188 -60.98 19.64 -25.39
N SER A 189 -59.95 20.43 -25.10
CA SER A 189 -60.03 21.64 -24.27
C SER A 189 -59.93 22.91 -25.12
N THR A 190 -60.59 24.00 -24.69
CA THR A 190 -60.45 25.33 -25.33
C THR A 190 -59.65 26.25 -24.42
N ILE A 191 -58.70 27.00 -24.97
CA ILE A 191 -57.80 27.92 -24.27
C ILE A 191 -57.67 29.25 -25.01
N THR A 192 -57.61 30.36 -24.28
CA THR A 192 -57.41 31.70 -24.84
C THR A 192 -55.94 32.11 -24.76
N VAL A 193 -55.32 32.41 -25.90
CA VAL A 193 -54.01 33.08 -25.94
C VAL A 193 -54.23 34.59 -26.00
N ALA A 194 -53.54 35.35 -25.16
CA ALA A 194 -53.66 36.80 -25.03
C ALA A 194 -52.31 37.51 -25.23
N ALA A 195 -52.34 38.81 -25.49
CA ALA A 195 -51.12 39.61 -25.57
C ALA A 195 -50.40 39.61 -24.21
N GLN A 196 -49.09 39.37 -24.20
CA GLN A 196 -48.30 39.36 -22.97
C GLN A 196 -48.32 40.75 -22.31
N LYS A 197 -48.60 40.79 -21.01
CA LYS A 197 -48.67 42.01 -20.19
C LYS A 197 -48.17 41.74 -18.78
N ILE A 198 -47.76 42.78 -18.07
CA ILE A 198 -47.40 42.67 -16.66
C ILE A 198 -48.65 42.31 -15.82
N ALA A 199 -48.49 41.43 -14.84
CA ALA A 199 -49.57 41.02 -13.93
C ALA A 199 -49.15 41.04 -12.45
N LYS A 200 -47.87 40.81 -12.14
CA LYS A 200 -47.30 41.00 -10.80
C LYS A 200 -45.94 41.71 -10.92
N ILE A 201 -45.69 42.66 -10.02
CA ILE A 201 -44.35 43.17 -9.73
C ILE A 201 -44.03 42.74 -8.29
N GLU A 202 -42.79 42.38 -8.00
CA GLU A 202 -42.37 41.90 -6.69
C GLU A 202 -40.98 42.44 -6.38
N ILE A 203 -40.85 43.29 -5.35
CA ILE A 203 -39.54 43.72 -4.87
C ILE A 203 -39.03 42.61 -3.94
N THR A 204 -38.05 41.84 -4.41
CA THR A 204 -37.58 40.60 -3.77
C THR A 204 -36.61 40.85 -2.61
N SER A 205 -35.95 42.01 -2.59
CA SER A 205 -35.15 42.42 -1.44
C SER A 205 -36.03 42.81 -0.24
N THR A 206 -35.59 42.48 0.97
CA THR A 206 -36.14 43.00 2.24
C THR A 206 -35.22 44.06 2.89
N ARG A 207 -34.01 44.22 2.34
CA ARG A 207 -32.98 45.17 2.78
C ARG A 207 -32.38 45.89 1.59
N LEU A 208 -31.90 47.13 1.77
CA LEU A 208 -31.18 47.91 0.76
C LEU A 208 -29.68 47.76 0.99
N GLY A 209 -28.97 47.13 0.05
CA GLY A 209 -27.51 47.05 0.06
C GLY A 209 -26.87 48.38 -0.36
N LEU A 210 -25.67 48.68 0.13
CA LEU A 210 -24.99 49.96 -0.11
C LEU A 210 -23.62 49.78 -0.78
N SER A 211 -23.34 50.55 -1.82
CA SER A 211 -22.00 50.74 -2.37
C SER A 211 -21.38 52.05 -1.88
N ASN A 212 -20.05 52.09 -1.84
CA ASN A 212 -19.21 53.18 -1.29
C ASN A 212 -19.44 53.47 0.20
N ILE A 213 -19.27 52.45 1.05
CA ILE A 213 -19.32 52.59 2.52
C ILE A 213 -18.03 53.27 2.99
N SER A 214 -18.00 54.60 3.03
CA SER A 214 -16.90 55.39 3.58
C SER A 214 -17.41 56.75 4.08
N ASN A 215 -17.03 57.12 5.31
CA ASN A 215 -17.57 58.28 6.04
C ASN A 215 -17.18 59.68 5.47
N SER A 216 -16.53 59.75 4.31
CA SER A 216 -15.86 60.97 3.81
C SER A 216 -16.38 61.49 2.46
N THR A 217 -17.25 60.78 1.73
CA THR A 217 -17.74 61.20 0.40
C THR A 217 -19.27 61.10 0.25
N LYS A 218 -19.87 62.01 -0.52
CA LYS A 218 -21.33 62.24 -0.58
C LYS A 218 -22.07 61.39 -1.63
N THR A 219 -21.58 60.18 -1.94
CA THR A 219 -22.03 59.38 -3.09
C THR A 219 -22.14 57.88 -2.77
N GLN A 220 -22.96 57.55 -1.76
CA GLN A 220 -23.46 56.19 -1.56
C GLN A 220 -24.46 55.83 -2.67
N THR A 221 -24.51 54.58 -3.11
CA THR A 221 -25.54 54.08 -4.04
C THR A 221 -26.25 52.89 -3.41
N GLY A 222 -27.57 52.93 -3.37
CA GLY A 222 -28.41 51.85 -2.85
C GLY A 222 -28.77 50.84 -3.93
N PHE A 223 -28.81 49.55 -3.58
CA PHE A 223 -29.17 48.46 -4.48
C PHE A 223 -30.22 47.54 -3.85
N ALA A 224 -31.22 47.17 -4.66
CA ALA A 224 -32.25 46.20 -4.34
C ALA A 224 -32.57 45.34 -5.57
N THR A 225 -33.28 44.23 -5.37
CA THR A 225 -33.72 43.32 -6.44
C THR A 225 -35.23 43.31 -6.59
N TYR A 226 -35.70 43.03 -7.80
CA TYR A 226 -37.12 42.84 -8.12
C TYR A 226 -37.31 41.74 -9.16
N LYS A 227 -38.54 41.22 -9.22
CA LYS A 227 -39.06 40.36 -10.28
C LYS A 227 -40.34 40.94 -10.86
N VAL A 228 -40.62 40.61 -12.11
CA VAL A 228 -41.84 40.97 -12.85
C VAL A 228 -42.39 39.70 -13.47
N PHE A 229 -43.68 39.46 -13.29
CA PHE A 229 -44.36 38.30 -13.85
C PHE A 229 -45.47 38.72 -14.82
N ASP A 230 -45.59 37.98 -15.91
CA ASP A 230 -46.69 38.15 -16.87
C ASP A 230 -48.00 37.51 -16.38
N GLN A 231 -49.09 37.64 -17.15
CA GLN A 231 -50.39 37.07 -16.78
C GLN A 231 -50.44 35.54 -16.69
N TYR A 232 -49.37 34.84 -17.09
CA TYR A 232 -49.24 33.39 -17.02
C TYR A 232 -48.32 32.95 -15.88
N GLY A 233 -47.72 33.89 -15.14
CA GLY A 233 -46.77 33.62 -14.05
C GLY A 233 -45.33 33.39 -14.51
N ASN A 234 -44.98 33.65 -15.77
CA ASN A 234 -43.57 33.59 -16.19
C ASN A 234 -42.81 34.78 -15.62
N ASP A 235 -41.59 34.54 -15.16
CA ASP A 235 -40.63 35.60 -14.87
C ASP A 235 -40.22 36.28 -16.20
N ILE A 236 -40.58 37.56 -16.35
CA ILE A 236 -40.29 38.39 -17.53
C ILE A 236 -39.36 39.56 -17.20
N THR A 237 -38.62 39.47 -16.10
CA THR A 237 -37.91 40.60 -15.46
C THR A 237 -36.89 41.32 -16.34
N THR A 238 -36.30 40.63 -17.33
CA THR A 238 -35.34 41.20 -18.31
C THR A 238 -35.98 41.60 -19.65
N SER A 239 -37.31 41.44 -19.78
CA SER A 239 -38.03 41.79 -21.01
C SER A 239 -38.12 43.29 -21.23
N SER A 240 -38.36 43.72 -22.47
CA SER A 240 -38.65 45.12 -22.80
C SER A 240 -39.94 45.65 -22.15
N LEU A 241 -40.85 44.78 -21.70
CA LEU A 241 -42.01 45.18 -20.91
C LEU A 241 -41.61 45.49 -19.46
N ALA A 242 -40.88 44.58 -18.80
CA ALA A 242 -40.42 44.76 -17.43
C ALA A 242 -39.43 45.95 -17.29
N ASN A 243 -38.58 46.16 -18.29
CA ASN A 243 -37.69 47.31 -18.38
C ASN A 243 -38.40 48.63 -18.76
N GLY A 244 -39.72 48.61 -18.97
CA GLY A 244 -40.58 49.79 -19.12
C GLY A 244 -41.23 50.28 -17.82
N LEU A 245 -40.93 49.65 -16.68
CA LEU A 245 -41.50 50.01 -15.38
C LEU A 245 -41.06 51.40 -14.90
N SER A 246 -41.99 52.12 -14.27
CA SER A 246 -41.73 53.38 -13.59
C SER A 246 -41.42 53.13 -12.11
N TYR A 247 -40.41 53.83 -11.57
CA TYR A 247 -39.95 53.67 -10.19
C TYR A 247 -39.99 54.98 -9.43
N GLN A 248 -40.20 54.89 -8.11
CA GLN A 248 -40.18 56.02 -7.19
C GLN A 248 -39.55 55.62 -5.85
N CYS A 249 -38.73 56.49 -5.28
CA CYS A 249 -38.26 56.40 -3.90
C CYS A 249 -38.24 57.79 -3.26
N GLY A 250 -38.24 57.87 -1.93
CA GLY A 250 -38.29 59.14 -1.20
C GLY A 250 -36.95 59.89 -1.08
N ILE A 251 -35.85 59.38 -1.64
CA ILE A 251 -34.49 59.81 -1.27
C ILE A 251 -33.57 60.21 -2.44
N GLY A 252 -34.03 60.14 -3.70
CA GLY A 252 -33.20 60.51 -4.85
C GLY A 252 -33.70 59.97 -6.18
N ALA A 253 -32.79 59.90 -7.16
CA ALA A 253 -33.03 59.25 -8.43
C ALA A 253 -33.07 57.73 -8.24
N ILE A 254 -33.94 57.05 -8.99
CA ILE A 254 -34.14 55.61 -8.94
C ILE A 254 -34.27 55.06 -10.36
N GLU A 255 -33.53 54.01 -10.64
CA GLU A 255 -33.46 53.33 -11.93
C GLU A 255 -33.68 51.83 -11.68
N GLY A 256 -34.68 51.22 -12.32
CA GLY A 256 -34.89 49.78 -12.27
C GLY A 256 -34.70 49.16 -13.65
N LYS A 257 -33.84 48.15 -13.76
CA LYS A 257 -33.53 47.47 -15.02
C LYS A 257 -33.00 46.06 -14.76
N ASP A 258 -33.43 45.10 -15.59
CA ASP A 258 -32.96 43.70 -15.61
C ASP A 258 -32.94 43.02 -14.23
N GLY A 259 -33.94 43.34 -13.38
CA GLY A 259 -34.09 42.77 -12.03
C GLY A 259 -33.34 43.49 -10.91
N VAL A 260 -32.54 44.51 -11.23
CA VAL A 260 -31.83 45.35 -10.25
C VAL A 260 -32.46 46.75 -10.18
N ILE A 261 -32.73 47.21 -8.96
CA ILE A 261 -33.07 48.60 -8.67
C ILE A 261 -31.83 49.28 -8.08
N LYS A 262 -31.43 50.40 -8.69
CA LYS A 262 -30.35 51.29 -8.27
C LYS A 262 -30.94 52.60 -7.78
N ILE A 263 -30.52 53.06 -6.60
CA ILE A 263 -30.92 54.35 -6.02
C ILE A 263 -29.69 55.23 -5.85
N THR A 264 -29.72 56.40 -6.49
CA THR A 264 -28.69 57.44 -6.36
C THR A 264 -29.30 58.61 -5.56
N PRO A 265 -28.84 58.88 -4.32
CA PRO A 265 -29.49 59.81 -3.42
C PRO A 265 -29.36 61.26 -3.91
N SER A 266 -30.33 62.11 -3.56
CA SER A 266 -30.22 63.55 -3.80
C SER A 266 -29.23 64.20 -2.81
N GLY A 267 -28.72 65.38 -3.20
CA GLY A 267 -27.53 65.98 -2.56
C GLY A 267 -27.61 66.11 -1.04
N ASN A 268 -26.54 65.67 -0.37
CA ASN A 268 -26.35 65.61 1.10
C ASN A 268 -27.10 64.49 1.84
N ILE A 269 -27.92 63.64 1.19
CA ILE A 269 -28.52 62.49 1.89
C ILE A 269 -27.49 61.36 2.07
N ASN A 270 -27.33 60.92 3.32
CA ASN A 270 -26.53 59.75 3.70
C ASN A 270 -27.48 58.58 3.95
N ILE A 271 -27.49 57.57 3.07
CA ILE A 271 -28.45 56.45 3.13
C ILE A 271 -28.21 55.61 4.38
N LEU A 272 -26.95 55.48 4.83
CA LEU A 272 -26.57 54.76 6.05
C LEU A 272 -27.18 55.37 7.33
N GLN A 273 -27.68 56.61 7.29
CA GLN A 273 -28.35 57.27 8.42
C GLN A 273 -29.89 57.09 8.41
N LEU A 274 -30.43 56.32 7.47
CA LEU A 274 -31.87 56.05 7.37
C LEU A 274 -32.19 54.68 7.99
N ASN A 275 -33.31 54.59 8.71
CA ASN A 275 -33.80 53.30 9.23
C ASN A 275 -34.28 52.38 8.10
N SER A 276 -34.93 52.96 7.09
CA SER A 276 -35.44 52.26 5.91
C SER A 276 -35.63 53.21 4.73
N VAL A 277 -35.79 52.63 3.53
CA VAL A 277 -36.17 53.32 2.30
C VAL A 277 -37.38 52.62 1.69
N VAL A 278 -38.42 53.39 1.38
CA VAL A 278 -39.57 52.90 0.63
C VAL A 278 -39.29 53.00 -0.87
N ILE A 279 -39.44 51.88 -1.57
CA ILE A 279 -39.46 51.80 -3.03
C ILE A 279 -40.90 51.54 -3.48
N SER A 280 -41.31 52.18 -4.57
CA SER A 280 -42.51 51.83 -5.33
C SER A 280 -42.14 51.62 -6.80
N ALA A 281 -42.70 50.59 -7.42
CA ALA A 281 -42.54 50.24 -8.82
C ALA A 281 -43.92 50.02 -9.45
N TYR A 282 -44.19 50.58 -10.63
CA TYR A 282 -45.50 50.49 -11.27
C TYR A 282 -45.42 50.49 -12.81
N ASP A 283 -46.35 49.77 -13.42
CA ASP A 283 -46.61 49.78 -14.86
C ASP A 283 -47.77 50.73 -15.15
N THR A 284 -47.52 51.75 -15.96
CA THR A 284 -48.55 52.72 -16.39
C THR A 284 -49.54 52.15 -17.41
N SER A 285 -49.21 51.02 -18.06
CA SER A 285 -50.06 50.40 -19.09
C SER A 285 -51.07 49.39 -18.52
N THR A 286 -50.74 48.68 -17.43
CA THR A 286 -51.65 47.73 -16.76
C THR A 286 -52.16 48.20 -15.39
N GLY A 287 -51.54 49.21 -14.77
CA GLY A 287 -51.85 49.67 -13.42
C GLY A 287 -51.30 48.77 -12.29
N VAL A 288 -50.60 47.68 -12.63
CA VAL A 288 -49.92 46.81 -11.65
C VAL A 288 -48.83 47.62 -10.95
N ASN A 289 -48.79 47.53 -9.62
CA ASN A 289 -47.81 48.21 -8.79
C ASN A 289 -47.37 47.32 -7.62
N ALA A 290 -46.17 47.60 -7.11
CA ALA A 290 -45.62 47.00 -5.91
C ALA A 290 -44.91 48.07 -5.07
N ASN A 291 -44.98 47.94 -3.76
CA ASN A 291 -44.25 48.76 -2.81
C ASN A 291 -43.53 47.88 -1.79
N ALA A 292 -42.37 48.33 -1.32
CA ALA A 292 -41.60 47.64 -0.28
C ALA A 292 -40.82 48.65 0.57
N THR A 293 -40.79 48.40 1.88
CA THR A 293 -40.00 49.17 2.85
C THR A 293 -38.74 48.38 3.18
N LEU A 294 -37.61 48.78 2.60
CA LEU A 294 -36.33 48.10 2.76
C LEU A 294 -35.59 48.63 3.98
N SER A 295 -35.20 47.76 4.91
CA SER A 295 -34.27 48.14 5.99
C SER A 295 -32.86 48.39 5.44
N ILE A 296 -32.11 49.34 5.99
CA ILE A 296 -30.73 49.56 5.56
C ILE A 296 -29.80 48.47 6.14
N THR A 297 -28.72 48.15 5.43
CA THR A 297 -27.62 47.30 5.93
C THR A 297 -26.25 47.84 5.52
N SER A 298 -25.29 47.75 6.43
CA SER A 298 -23.86 47.97 6.16
C SER A 298 -23.12 46.68 5.75
N GLN A 299 -23.75 45.52 5.91
CA GLN A 299 -23.20 44.22 5.55
C GLN A 299 -23.55 43.89 4.09
N VAL A 300 -22.53 43.97 3.22
CA VAL A 300 -22.58 43.53 1.82
C VAL A 300 -21.44 42.51 1.63
N GLY A 301 -21.75 41.33 1.10
CA GLY A 301 -20.75 40.28 0.81
C GLY A 301 -20.67 39.11 1.81
N THR A 302 -21.57 39.01 2.78
CA THR A 302 -21.60 37.90 3.78
C THR A 302 -22.55 36.76 3.40
N LEU A 303 -22.49 35.64 4.13
CA LEU A 303 -23.51 34.59 4.13
C LEU A 303 -24.69 34.94 5.04
N ASN A 304 -25.88 34.49 4.67
CA ASN A 304 -27.08 34.47 5.51
C ASN A 304 -27.16 33.22 6.38
N ASP A 305 -26.89 32.05 5.81
CA ASP A 305 -27.02 30.76 6.49
C ASP A 305 -26.00 29.73 5.99
N ILE A 306 -25.66 28.75 6.84
CA ILE A 306 -24.74 27.65 6.57
C ILE A 306 -25.30 26.36 7.20
N ASN A 307 -25.22 25.25 6.49
CA ASN A 307 -25.58 23.93 7.01
C ASN A 307 -24.47 22.93 6.68
N ILE A 308 -23.85 22.32 7.69
CA ILE A 308 -22.86 21.23 7.55
C ILE A 308 -23.52 19.89 7.91
N SER A 309 -23.43 18.91 7.02
CA SER A 309 -24.27 17.69 7.05
C SER A 309 -23.51 16.37 7.06
N GLY A 310 -22.21 16.38 6.79
CA GLY A 310 -21.38 15.17 6.78
C GLY A 310 -19.90 15.45 6.53
N ILE A 311 -19.09 14.38 6.53
CA ILE A 311 -17.67 14.40 6.21
C ILE A 311 -17.36 13.25 5.24
N THR A 312 -16.46 13.47 4.28
CA THR A 312 -16.15 12.52 3.19
C THR A 312 -14.64 12.45 2.93
N ASN A 313 -14.17 11.32 2.41
CA ASN A 313 -12.80 11.10 1.93
C ASN A 313 -12.87 10.22 0.65
N ALA A 314 -12.03 10.51 -0.34
CA ALA A 314 -12.08 9.84 -1.65
C ALA A 314 -11.69 8.35 -1.61
N ASP A 315 -10.86 7.94 -0.66
CA ASP A 315 -10.41 6.55 -0.47
C ASP A 315 -11.38 5.75 0.44
N GLY A 316 -12.46 6.36 0.93
CA GLY A 316 -13.38 5.75 1.90
C GLY A 316 -12.80 5.56 3.31
N LYS A 317 -11.70 6.24 3.66
CA LYS A 317 -11.05 6.12 4.97
C LYS A 317 -11.88 6.73 6.10
N GLU A 318 -11.60 6.29 7.33
CA GLU A 318 -12.18 6.83 8.56
C GLU A 318 -11.25 7.87 9.21
N LEU A 319 -11.83 8.95 9.76
CA LEU A 319 -11.09 10.02 10.44
C LEU A 319 -10.44 9.48 11.72
N THR A 320 -9.12 9.32 11.72
CA THR A 320 -8.36 8.56 12.72
C THR A 320 -7.19 9.37 13.27
N SER A 321 -7.01 9.41 14.60
CA SER A 321 -5.94 10.14 15.28
C SER A 321 -4.55 9.79 14.76
N GLN A 322 -3.66 10.77 14.67
CA GLN A 322 -2.30 10.71 14.11
C GLN A 322 -2.19 10.52 12.58
N ASP A 323 -3.27 10.19 11.84
CA ASP A 323 -3.23 10.21 10.37
C ASP A 323 -3.31 11.65 9.82
N THR A 324 -2.16 12.30 9.75
CA THR A 324 -1.99 13.61 9.10
C THR A 324 -1.95 13.53 7.57
N SER A 325 -1.96 12.33 6.97
CA SER A 325 -1.80 12.14 5.53
C SER A 325 -3.13 12.17 4.77
N SER A 326 -4.21 11.69 5.38
CA SER A 326 -5.52 11.61 4.72
C SER A 326 -6.29 12.93 4.81
N LEU A 327 -6.78 13.39 3.66
CA LEU A 327 -7.62 14.59 3.56
C LEU A 327 -9.10 14.22 3.53
N PHE A 328 -9.89 14.99 4.28
CA PHE A 328 -11.34 14.86 4.35
C PHE A 328 -11.98 16.20 3.97
N TYR A 329 -13.26 16.17 3.57
CA TYR A 329 -14.03 17.37 3.23
C TYR A 329 -15.43 17.34 3.84
N LEU A 330 -15.90 18.46 4.36
CA LEU A 330 -17.28 18.57 4.86
C LEU A 330 -18.28 18.75 3.73
N THR A 331 -19.36 17.99 3.79
CA THR A 331 -20.57 18.22 2.99
C THR A 331 -21.32 19.41 3.58
N TYR A 332 -21.61 20.43 2.78
CA TYR A 332 -22.30 21.64 3.25
C TYR A 332 -23.24 22.24 2.18
N THR A 333 -24.16 23.10 2.64
CA THR A 333 -24.92 24.03 1.79
C THR A 333 -24.93 25.42 2.45
N ALA A 334 -24.79 26.49 1.66
CA ALA A 334 -24.75 27.88 2.15
C ALA A 334 -25.71 28.79 1.37
N THR A 335 -26.13 29.91 1.96
CA THR A 335 -26.95 30.94 1.28
C THR A 335 -26.39 32.35 1.43
N ASP A 336 -26.53 33.18 0.40
CA ASP A 336 -26.16 34.60 0.40
C ASP A 336 -27.12 35.48 1.23
N MET A 337 -26.78 36.75 1.47
CA MET A 337 -27.67 37.72 2.16
C MET A 337 -29.04 37.97 1.51
N SER A 338 -29.31 37.42 0.31
CA SER A 338 -30.60 37.48 -0.37
C SER A 338 -31.39 36.15 -0.28
N GLY A 339 -30.80 35.09 0.29
CA GLY A 339 -31.39 33.76 0.41
C GLY A 339 -31.09 32.81 -0.76
N ASN A 340 -30.25 33.18 -1.73
CA ASN A 340 -29.87 32.30 -2.84
C ASN A 340 -28.81 31.29 -2.39
N PRO A 341 -28.86 30.01 -2.82
CA PRO A 341 -27.77 29.06 -2.61
C PRO A 341 -26.45 29.54 -3.22
N THR A 342 -25.34 29.38 -2.51
CA THR A 342 -23.99 29.67 -3.02
C THR A 342 -22.97 28.64 -2.58
N THR A 343 -21.93 28.46 -3.40
CA THR A 343 -20.70 27.69 -3.09
C THR A 343 -19.45 28.49 -3.43
N ASP A 344 -19.57 29.77 -3.80
CA ASP A 344 -18.47 30.63 -4.24
C ASP A 344 -17.43 30.81 -3.13
N TYR A 345 -16.14 30.73 -3.48
CA TYR A 345 -15.04 30.76 -2.51
C TYR A 345 -15.02 32.04 -1.69
N ASP A 346 -15.13 33.21 -2.32
CA ASP A 346 -15.05 34.49 -1.63
C ASP A 346 -16.30 34.74 -0.78
N MET A 347 -17.49 34.34 -1.26
CA MET A 347 -18.72 34.44 -0.47
C MET A 347 -18.70 33.55 0.78
N VAL A 348 -18.25 32.30 0.65
CA VAL A 348 -18.20 31.36 1.78
C VAL A 348 -17.10 31.76 2.76
N LYS A 349 -15.90 32.13 2.27
CA LYS A 349 -14.77 32.55 3.11
C LYS A 349 -15.08 33.81 3.92
N ASN A 350 -15.58 34.87 3.27
CA ASN A 350 -15.85 36.14 3.94
C ASN A 350 -17.17 36.15 4.72
N GLY A 351 -18.06 35.18 4.48
CA GLY A 351 -19.33 35.05 5.20
C GLY A 351 -19.28 34.21 6.48
N LEU A 352 -18.28 33.34 6.63
CA LEU A 352 -18.04 32.53 7.83
C LEU A 352 -17.13 33.25 8.84
N ILE A 353 -17.33 32.97 10.12
CA ILE A 353 -16.46 33.45 11.20
C ILE A 353 -15.27 32.48 11.33
N LEU A 354 -14.15 32.86 10.73
CA LEU A 354 -12.92 32.08 10.68
C LEU A 354 -11.83 32.64 11.62
N ASN A 355 -10.82 31.83 11.93
CA ASN A 355 -9.58 32.28 12.58
C ASN A 355 -8.57 32.84 11.55
N ASP A 356 -7.43 33.35 12.05
CA ASP A 356 -6.30 33.89 11.25
C ASP A 356 -5.62 32.84 10.33
N GLN A 357 -6.12 31.60 10.28
CA GLN A 357 -5.64 30.50 9.44
C GLN A 357 -6.70 30.02 8.42
N ASP A 358 -7.81 30.75 8.25
CA ASP A 358 -8.98 30.37 7.44
C ASP A 358 -9.77 29.14 7.95
N GLU A 359 -9.66 28.80 9.24
CA GLU A 359 -10.36 27.65 9.85
C GLU A 359 -11.62 28.07 10.61
N LEU A 360 -12.60 27.16 10.75
CA LEU A 360 -13.82 27.43 11.51
C LEU A 360 -13.53 27.75 12.98
N THR A 361 -14.13 28.81 13.51
CA THR A 361 -13.96 29.23 14.91
C THR A 361 -14.48 28.17 15.88
N GLY A 362 -13.61 27.65 16.76
CA GLY A 362 -13.95 26.61 17.75
C GLY A 362 -13.47 25.20 17.39
N THR A 363 -12.49 25.06 16.48
CA THR A 363 -11.80 23.80 16.18
C THR A 363 -11.28 23.08 17.43
N ASN A 364 -11.50 21.76 17.49
CA ASN A 364 -10.91 20.91 18.51
C ASN A 364 -9.40 20.71 18.23
N ALA A 365 -8.58 20.62 19.28
CA ALA A 365 -7.12 20.64 19.22
C ALA A 365 -6.51 19.62 18.23
N TYR A 366 -7.15 18.48 18.04
CA TYR A 366 -6.67 17.35 17.24
C TYR A 366 -6.83 17.53 15.72
N ILE A 367 -7.60 18.52 15.25
CA ILE A 367 -7.94 18.68 13.82
C ILE A 367 -7.88 20.15 13.37
N THR A 368 -7.82 20.32 12.05
CA THR A 368 -8.01 21.59 11.33
C THR A 368 -9.28 21.52 10.50
N THR A 369 -9.94 22.65 10.22
CA THR A 369 -11.16 22.73 9.38
C THR A 369 -11.10 23.95 8.44
N LYS A 370 -10.15 23.92 7.49
CA LYS A 370 -9.77 25.08 6.68
C LYS A 370 -10.67 25.27 5.45
N VAL A 371 -11.07 26.52 5.18
CA VAL A 371 -11.75 26.90 3.93
C VAL A 371 -10.72 27.05 2.80
N VAL A 372 -10.80 26.16 1.81
CA VAL A 372 -9.90 26.08 0.65
C VAL A 372 -10.69 26.14 -0.65
N HIS A 373 -10.01 26.34 -1.78
CA HIS A 373 -10.62 26.15 -3.09
C HIS A 373 -10.93 24.66 -3.31
N ASP A 374 -12.06 24.36 -3.95
CA ASP A 374 -12.41 22.99 -4.36
C ASP A 374 -11.36 22.45 -5.38
N PRO A 375 -10.76 21.27 -5.16
CA PRO A 375 -9.76 20.70 -6.07
C PRO A 375 -10.24 20.48 -7.52
N SER A 376 -11.55 20.43 -7.75
CA SER A 376 -12.17 20.24 -9.07
C SER A 376 -12.65 21.55 -9.73
N ASP A 377 -12.89 22.61 -8.96
CA ASP A 377 -13.31 23.93 -9.47
C ASP A 377 -12.85 25.04 -8.53
N SER A 378 -11.80 25.75 -8.93
CA SER A 378 -11.18 26.80 -8.11
C SER A 378 -12.08 27.99 -7.77
N LYS A 379 -13.29 28.09 -8.34
CA LYS A 379 -14.27 29.12 -7.96
C LYS A 379 -15.12 28.73 -6.74
N LYS A 380 -15.16 27.45 -6.37
CA LYS A 380 -15.93 26.96 -5.22
C LYS A 380 -15.08 26.88 -3.96
N ALA A 381 -15.71 27.03 -2.80
CA ALA A 381 -15.14 26.65 -1.51
C ALA A 381 -15.37 25.16 -1.21
N ALA A 382 -14.33 24.51 -0.68
CA ALA A 382 -14.41 23.27 0.05
C ALA A 382 -13.91 23.49 1.49
N ILE A 383 -14.50 22.82 2.48
CA ILE A 383 -14.04 22.88 3.87
C ILE A 383 -13.25 21.61 4.16
N GLN A 384 -11.92 21.73 4.07
CA GLN A 384 -10.96 20.64 4.28
C GLN A 384 -10.84 20.33 5.77
N VAL A 385 -10.89 19.05 6.14
CA VAL A 385 -10.64 18.54 7.48
C VAL A 385 -9.42 17.63 7.46
N GLN A 386 -8.50 17.84 8.38
CA GLN A 386 -7.24 17.09 8.47
C GLN A 386 -6.79 17.01 9.93
N VAL A 387 -6.19 15.88 10.33
CA VAL A 387 -5.61 15.71 11.66
C VAL A 387 -4.38 16.61 11.82
N LYS A 388 -4.26 17.27 12.98
CA LYS A 388 -3.31 18.35 13.20
C LYS A 388 -1.87 17.90 13.46
N SER A 389 -1.69 16.74 14.11
CA SER A 389 -0.38 16.20 14.46
C SER A 389 -0.35 14.68 14.41
N ALA A 390 0.81 14.13 14.04
CA ALA A 390 1.10 12.70 14.07
C ALA A 390 1.46 12.18 15.48
N THR A 391 1.46 13.06 16.51
CA THR A 391 1.75 12.71 17.92
C THR A 391 0.52 12.60 18.80
N ASP A 392 -0.64 13.06 18.34
CA ASP A 392 -1.79 13.33 19.20
C ASP A 392 -2.65 12.07 19.35
N ALA A 393 -2.11 11.09 20.06
CA ALA A 393 -2.73 9.80 20.32
C ALA A 393 -3.98 9.93 21.20
N LEU A 394 -5.05 9.21 20.83
CA LEU A 394 -6.26 9.07 21.64
C LEU A 394 -6.28 7.76 22.44
N SER A 395 -6.75 7.82 23.69
CA SER A 395 -6.99 6.63 24.52
C SER A 395 -8.30 5.92 24.18
N VAL A 396 -9.33 6.66 23.77
CA VAL A 396 -10.65 6.19 23.33
C VAL A 396 -11.11 7.01 22.12
N ASP A 397 -12.01 6.45 21.30
CA ASP A 397 -12.65 7.19 20.22
C ASP A 397 -13.40 8.42 20.78
N MET A 398 -13.22 9.58 20.16
CA MET A 398 -13.66 10.85 20.70
C MET A 398 -14.66 11.55 19.75
N PRO A 399 -15.88 11.88 20.21
CA PRO A 399 -16.79 12.73 19.44
C PRO A 399 -16.25 14.16 19.39
N ILE A 400 -16.02 14.67 18.19
CA ILE A 400 -15.64 16.05 17.91
C ILE A 400 -16.85 16.81 17.38
N VAL A 401 -17.14 17.96 17.97
CA VAL A 401 -18.17 18.88 17.52
C VAL A 401 -17.54 19.91 16.60
N LEU A 402 -17.95 19.92 15.33
CA LEU A 402 -17.59 20.93 14.33
C LEU A 402 -18.69 21.99 14.32
N THR A 403 -18.33 23.27 14.38
CA THR A 403 -19.29 24.39 14.33
C THR A 403 -18.92 25.33 13.21
N ALA A 404 -19.84 25.56 12.27
CA ALA A 404 -19.75 26.64 11.30
C ALA A 404 -20.69 27.77 11.74
N MET A 405 -20.20 29.01 11.80
CA MET A 405 -20.99 30.19 12.15
C MET A 405 -20.78 31.29 11.12
N THR A 406 -21.84 32.04 10.83
CA THR A 406 -21.86 33.15 9.87
C THR A 406 -21.93 34.50 10.58
N TYR A 407 -21.47 35.57 9.93
CA TYR A 407 -21.61 36.93 10.45
C TYR A 407 -23.07 37.44 10.57
N SER A 408 -24.06 36.70 10.06
CA SER A 408 -25.50 36.95 10.30
C SER A 408 -25.97 36.46 11.69
N GLY A 409 -25.17 35.63 12.37
CA GLY A 409 -25.52 34.95 13.61
C GLY A 409 -26.15 33.56 13.42
N LYS A 410 -26.27 33.04 12.19
CA LYS A 410 -26.64 31.63 11.95
C LYS A 410 -25.45 30.70 12.19
N SER A 411 -25.72 29.56 12.81
CA SER A 411 -24.74 28.49 13.06
C SER A 411 -25.31 27.11 12.74
N SER A 412 -24.42 26.21 12.31
CA SER A 412 -24.69 24.79 12.10
C SER A 412 -23.58 23.95 12.74
N VAL A 413 -23.96 22.77 13.22
CA VAL A 413 -23.14 21.93 14.09
C VAL A 413 -23.20 20.49 13.58
N LEU A 414 -22.04 19.87 13.42
CA LEU A 414 -21.89 18.47 13.02
C LEU A 414 -21.00 17.74 14.03
N THR A 415 -21.49 16.64 14.59
CA THR A 415 -20.67 15.75 15.44
C THR A 415 -20.07 14.65 14.57
N VAL A 416 -18.74 14.52 14.57
CA VAL A 416 -17.99 13.45 13.91
C VAL A 416 -17.16 12.68 14.95
N THR A 417 -16.96 11.37 14.76
CA THR A 417 -16.07 10.60 15.66
C THR A 417 -14.65 10.63 15.09
N LEU A 418 -13.70 11.18 15.85
CA LEU A 418 -12.27 10.93 15.62
C LEU A 418 -11.92 9.62 16.31
N LYS A 419 -11.65 8.57 15.52
CA LYS A 419 -11.23 7.27 16.05
C LYS A 419 -9.80 7.33 16.57
N ARG A 420 -9.46 6.49 17.54
CA ARG A 420 -8.06 6.26 17.92
C ARG A 420 -7.35 5.37 16.90
N GLU A 421 -6.03 5.54 16.77
CA GLU A 421 -5.14 4.72 15.94
C GLU A 421 -5.39 3.21 16.15
N ALA A 422 -5.44 2.43 15.06
CA ALA A 422 -5.58 0.98 15.12
C ALA A 422 -4.34 0.34 15.74
N LYS A 423 -4.48 -0.25 16.93
CA LYS A 423 -3.40 -0.96 17.63
C LYS A 423 -3.83 -2.37 17.98
N VAL A 424 -2.87 -3.30 17.92
CA VAL A 424 -3.08 -4.70 18.33
C VAL A 424 -3.66 -4.77 19.75
N ASN A 425 -4.84 -5.37 19.84
CA ASN A 425 -5.69 -5.44 21.04
C ASN A 425 -5.75 -6.88 21.56
N SER A 426 -5.76 -7.86 20.66
CA SER A 426 -5.66 -9.28 21.00
C SER A 426 -4.87 -10.02 19.93
N ILE A 427 -4.05 -10.97 20.38
CA ILE A 427 -3.46 -12.01 19.54
C ILE A 427 -4.06 -13.33 20.03
N GLN A 428 -4.69 -14.09 19.13
CA GLN A 428 -5.16 -15.45 19.38
C GLN A 428 -4.20 -16.42 18.70
N LEU A 429 -3.46 -17.19 19.48
CA LEU A 429 -2.65 -18.30 18.99
C LEU A 429 -3.55 -19.48 18.61
N GLN A 430 -3.16 -20.24 17.59
CA GLN A 430 -3.86 -21.43 17.12
C GLN A 430 -2.90 -22.62 17.11
N THR A 431 -3.43 -23.83 17.29
CA THR A 431 -2.62 -25.05 17.18
C THR A 431 -2.11 -25.20 15.74
N PRO A 432 -0.81 -25.43 15.51
CA PRO A 432 -0.29 -25.77 14.19
C PRO A 432 -0.96 -27.03 13.61
N SER A 433 -1.15 -27.08 12.28
CA SER A 433 -1.61 -28.30 11.59
C SER A 433 -0.53 -29.38 11.56
N GLU A 434 0.74 -28.97 11.55
CA GLU A 434 1.89 -29.86 11.49
C GLU A 434 2.45 -30.18 12.87
N ASN A 435 2.91 -31.42 13.05
CA ASN A 435 3.81 -31.77 14.15
C ASN A 435 5.11 -30.95 14.04
N ILE A 436 5.60 -30.46 15.18
CA ILE A 436 6.89 -29.74 15.29
C ILE A 436 7.88 -30.67 16.01
N ALA A 437 8.98 -31.02 15.35
CA ALA A 437 10.03 -31.86 15.91
C ALA A 437 11.19 -31.04 16.51
N VAL A 438 12.04 -31.71 17.30
CA VAL A 438 13.32 -31.16 17.78
C VAL A 438 14.15 -30.65 16.59
N GLY A 439 14.58 -29.39 16.68
CA GLY A 439 15.34 -28.68 15.64
C GLY A 439 14.51 -27.95 14.58
N GLU A 440 13.17 -28.02 14.57
CA GLU A 440 12.33 -27.34 13.58
C GLU A 440 11.77 -25.98 14.06
N ASP A 441 11.95 -24.91 13.30
CA ASP A 441 11.43 -23.55 13.59
C ASP A 441 10.09 -23.23 12.87
N LYS A 442 9.18 -24.22 12.85
CA LYS A 442 7.89 -24.14 12.12
C LYS A 442 7.05 -22.92 12.54
N ILE A 443 6.19 -22.48 11.63
CA ILE A 443 5.25 -21.38 11.86
C ILE A 443 4.14 -21.82 12.84
N ILE A 444 3.85 -20.96 13.81
CA ILE A 444 2.72 -21.03 14.72
C ILE A 444 1.60 -20.12 14.15
N PRO A 445 0.45 -20.66 13.74
CA PRO A 445 -0.63 -19.82 13.23
C PRO A 445 -1.22 -18.94 14.34
N PHE A 446 -1.56 -17.70 14.01
CA PHE A 446 -2.19 -16.77 14.93
C PHE A 446 -3.12 -15.81 14.18
N VAL A 447 -4.06 -15.20 14.91
CA VAL A 447 -4.87 -14.09 14.43
C VAL A 447 -4.65 -12.91 15.37
N ALA A 448 -4.06 -11.83 14.86
CA ALA A 448 -4.01 -10.55 15.56
C ALA A 448 -5.17 -9.66 15.11
N VAL A 449 -5.82 -8.97 16.05
CA VAL A 449 -6.88 -7.99 15.75
C VAL A 449 -6.65 -6.68 16.50
N ASP A 450 -7.11 -5.59 15.90
CA ASP A 450 -7.14 -4.25 16.50
C ASP A 450 -8.26 -4.10 17.56
N GLN A 451 -8.43 -2.90 18.11
CA GLN A 451 -9.53 -2.60 19.05
C GLN A 451 -10.94 -2.81 18.49
N ASN A 452 -11.10 -2.81 17.17
CA ASN A 452 -12.38 -2.88 16.45
C ASN A 452 -12.69 -4.29 15.94
N GLY A 453 -11.76 -5.24 16.05
CA GLY A 453 -11.89 -6.60 15.53
C GLY A 453 -11.36 -6.77 14.08
N LYS A 454 -10.74 -5.74 13.50
CA LYS A 454 -10.09 -5.82 12.19
C LYS A 454 -8.80 -6.62 12.31
N VAL A 455 -8.60 -7.58 11.41
CA VAL A 455 -7.38 -8.42 11.38
C VAL A 455 -6.16 -7.59 10.99
N LEU A 456 -5.08 -7.75 11.75
CA LEU A 456 -3.77 -7.15 11.51
C LEU A 456 -2.80 -8.22 11.00
N THR A 457 -2.17 -7.97 9.86
CA THR A 457 -1.22 -8.91 9.25
C THR A 457 0.21 -8.35 9.14
N LYS A 458 0.40 -7.04 9.01
CA LYS A 458 1.74 -6.45 8.84
C LYS A 458 2.55 -6.47 10.12
N TYR A 459 3.85 -6.71 9.98
CA TYR A 459 4.76 -6.87 11.13
C TYR A 459 4.82 -5.62 12.01
N SER A 460 4.76 -4.43 11.41
CA SER A 460 4.68 -3.15 12.12
C SER A 460 3.48 -3.05 13.06
N ASP A 461 2.36 -3.66 12.67
CA ASP A 461 1.05 -3.47 13.29
C ASP A 461 0.81 -4.51 14.38
N VAL A 462 1.43 -5.69 14.23
CA VAL A 462 1.37 -6.82 15.17
C VAL A 462 2.52 -6.79 16.18
N VAL A 463 3.73 -6.39 15.79
CA VAL A 463 4.94 -6.49 16.62
C VAL A 463 5.33 -5.10 17.13
N THR A 464 4.49 -4.57 18.02
CA THR A 464 4.71 -3.30 18.71
C THR A 464 5.44 -3.50 20.05
N SER A 465 5.82 -2.41 20.72
CA SER A 465 6.32 -2.43 22.11
C SER A 465 5.36 -3.04 23.13
N ASP A 466 4.08 -3.15 22.77
CA ASP A 466 3.00 -3.60 23.64
C ASP A 466 2.88 -5.12 23.64
N VAL A 467 3.37 -5.78 22.59
CA VAL A 467 3.27 -7.22 22.39
C VAL A 467 4.52 -7.92 22.89
N SER A 468 4.32 -8.93 23.73
CA SER A 468 5.36 -9.88 24.12
C SER A 468 4.94 -11.29 23.76
N VAL A 469 5.91 -12.13 23.41
CA VAL A 469 5.72 -13.55 23.17
C VAL A 469 6.84 -14.35 23.84
N SER A 470 6.51 -15.52 24.37
CA SER A 470 7.46 -16.45 25.01
C SER A 470 7.32 -17.85 24.43
N GLY A 471 8.45 -18.55 24.28
CA GLY A 471 8.54 -19.87 23.64
C GLY A 471 8.45 -19.85 22.11
N ALA A 472 8.34 -18.68 21.49
CA ALA A 472 8.29 -18.44 20.06
C ALA A 472 8.78 -17.01 19.75
N PHE A 473 9.10 -16.70 18.50
CA PHE A 473 9.57 -15.37 18.06
C PHE A 473 8.86 -14.89 16.78
N PHE A 474 8.72 -13.57 16.61
CA PHE A 474 8.15 -12.98 15.40
C PHE A 474 9.23 -12.68 14.35
N ALA A 475 9.02 -13.17 13.13
CA ALA A 475 9.79 -12.84 11.94
C ALA A 475 8.91 -12.19 10.85
N ARG A 476 9.54 -11.66 9.80
CA ARG A 476 8.87 -11.12 8.60
C ARG A 476 8.89 -12.15 7.48
N ASP A 477 7.78 -12.32 6.77
CA ASP A 477 7.76 -12.98 5.48
C ASP A 477 8.22 -12.02 4.34
N ALA A 478 8.22 -12.50 3.09
CA ALA A 478 8.57 -11.69 1.92
C ALA A 478 7.58 -10.52 1.69
N ASP A 479 6.31 -10.68 2.08
CA ASP A 479 5.28 -9.65 1.95
C ASP A 479 5.29 -8.62 3.09
N GLY A 480 6.13 -8.81 4.11
CA GLY A 480 6.29 -7.93 5.27
C GLY A 480 5.24 -8.17 6.36
N ASN A 481 4.52 -9.29 6.29
CA ASN A 481 3.58 -9.72 7.31
C ASN A 481 4.34 -10.27 8.54
N ALA A 482 3.68 -10.30 9.70
CA ALA A 482 4.17 -11.04 10.85
C ALA A 482 3.94 -12.55 10.66
N VAL A 483 5.00 -13.34 10.79
CA VAL A 483 4.93 -14.78 11.03
C VAL A 483 5.50 -15.07 12.41
N LEU A 484 4.83 -15.92 13.18
CA LEU A 484 5.32 -16.39 14.47
C LEU A 484 5.99 -17.75 14.28
N ARG A 485 7.20 -17.96 14.80
CA ARG A 485 7.99 -19.19 14.63
C ARG A 485 8.35 -19.84 15.96
N ALA A 486 8.40 -21.17 15.96
CA ALA A 486 8.72 -21.99 17.12
C ALA A 486 10.19 -21.89 17.54
N GLY A 487 10.45 -21.94 18.85
CA GLY A 487 11.80 -21.87 19.43
C GLY A 487 12.29 -20.44 19.64
N ASP A 488 13.62 -20.29 19.73
CA ASP A 488 14.30 -19.00 19.90
C ASP A 488 14.92 -18.52 18.58
N GLN A 489 14.92 -17.20 18.36
CA GLN A 489 15.53 -16.59 17.17
C GLN A 489 17.06 -16.65 17.23
N THR A 490 17.70 -16.96 16.10
CA THR A 490 19.17 -16.97 15.98
C THR A 490 19.66 -16.00 14.91
N GLY A 491 20.16 -14.84 15.35
CA GLY A 491 20.70 -13.79 14.47
C GLY A 491 19.64 -13.02 13.67
N THR A 492 20.08 -12.36 12.60
CA THR A 492 19.27 -11.42 11.79
C THR A 492 18.51 -12.09 10.63
N THR A 493 18.63 -13.41 10.46
CA THR A 493 18.09 -14.16 9.30
C THR A 493 16.57 -14.28 9.28
N GLY A 494 15.90 -14.05 10.42
CA GLY A 494 14.46 -14.30 10.58
C GLY A 494 14.10 -15.77 10.82
N ARG A 495 15.08 -16.63 11.14
CA ARG A 495 14.88 -18.03 11.53
C ARG A 495 15.40 -18.35 12.93
N GLY A 496 14.96 -19.47 13.47
CA GLY A 496 15.40 -20.03 14.75
C GLY A 496 16.03 -21.40 14.58
N THR A 497 16.49 -21.99 15.68
CA THR A 497 16.99 -23.38 15.74
C THR A 497 15.92 -24.39 16.18
N GLY A 498 14.64 -23.98 16.19
CA GLY A 498 13.57 -24.73 16.84
C GLY A 498 13.82 -24.95 18.34
N TYR A 499 13.18 -25.96 18.92
CA TYR A 499 13.48 -26.41 20.28
C TYR A 499 14.56 -27.50 20.28
N SER A 500 15.47 -27.46 21.25
CA SER A 500 16.62 -28.37 21.38
C SER A 500 16.30 -29.74 22.00
N THR A 501 15.12 -29.88 22.61
CA THR A 501 14.63 -31.11 23.27
C THR A 501 13.13 -31.26 23.06
N ASP A 502 12.63 -32.49 23.16
CA ASP A 502 11.24 -32.88 22.93
C ASP A 502 10.34 -32.67 24.18
N GLY A 503 9.06 -33.04 24.03
CA GLY A 503 8.03 -32.90 25.04
C GLY A 503 7.29 -31.55 25.02
N GLN A 504 6.51 -31.32 26.06
CA GLN A 504 5.53 -30.23 26.11
C GLN A 504 6.18 -28.83 26.16
N ARG A 505 5.71 -27.89 25.34
CA ARG A 505 6.11 -26.48 25.35
C ARG A 505 4.87 -25.58 25.39
N THR A 506 4.91 -24.58 26.25
CA THR A 506 3.89 -23.55 26.36
C THR A 506 4.35 -22.32 25.58
N ILE A 507 3.54 -21.86 24.63
CA ILE A 507 3.76 -20.60 23.91
C ILE A 507 2.69 -19.62 24.38
N THR A 508 3.10 -18.44 24.84
CA THR A 508 2.18 -17.39 25.28
C THR A 508 2.49 -16.10 24.54
N ALA A 509 1.50 -15.52 23.87
CA ALA A 509 1.52 -14.16 23.36
C ALA A 509 0.62 -13.27 24.24
N SER A 510 1.04 -12.04 24.53
CA SER A 510 0.25 -11.10 25.36
C SER A 510 0.40 -9.64 24.91
N VAL A 511 -0.68 -8.87 25.11
CA VAL A 511 -0.79 -7.44 24.78
C VAL A 511 -0.81 -6.66 26.09
N SER A 512 0.37 -6.20 26.51
CA SER A 512 0.67 -5.78 27.89
C SER A 512 0.08 -4.43 28.29
N SER A 513 0.03 -3.44 27.39
CA SER A 513 -0.36 -2.05 27.70
C SER A 513 -1.79 -1.70 27.29
N ALA A 514 -2.28 -2.27 26.18
CA ALA A 514 -3.53 -1.84 25.54
C ALA A 514 -4.79 -2.60 26.00
N SER A 515 -4.65 -3.83 26.51
CA SER A 515 -5.80 -4.68 26.87
C SER A 515 -5.56 -5.70 27.99
N GLY A 516 -4.31 -6.06 28.29
CA GLY A 516 -3.98 -7.14 29.23
C GLY A 516 -4.36 -8.54 28.72
N LYS A 517 -4.84 -8.68 27.48
CA LYS A 517 -5.22 -9.97 26.90
C LYS A 517 -3.98 -10.80 26.58
N TYR A 518 -4.07 -12.09 26.83
CA TYR A 518 -3.08 -13.08 26.44
C TYR A 518 -3.76 -14.27 25.75
N SER A 519 -3.00 -14.97 24.93
CA SER A 519 -3.37 -16.26 24.37
C SER A 519 -2.21 -17.21 24.57
N THR A 520 -2.53 -18.39 25.10
CA THR A 520 -1.56 -19.44 25.40
C THR A 520 -1.99 -20.70 24.67
N ILE A 521 -1.08 -21.31 23.93
CA ILE A 521 -1.22 -22.68 23.42
C ILE A 521 -0.13 -23.56 24.03
N THR A 522 -0.41 -24.85 24.10
CA THR A 522 0.54 -25.84 24.57
C THR A 522 0.73 -26.89 23.48
N ILE A 523 1.91 -26.89 22.87
CA ILE A 523 2.29 -27.84 21.83
C ILE A 523 3.11 -28.99 22.44
N ASN A 524 3.15 -30.15 21.79
CA ASN A 524 4.07 -31.21 22.12
C ASN A 524 5.16 -31.29 21.05
N VAL A 525 6.39 -30.93 21.41
CA VAL A 525 7.55 -31.07 20.52
C VAL A 525 7.86 -32.55 20.40
N GLN A 526 7.94 -33.02 19.17
CA GLN A 526 8.18 -34.41 18.84
C GLN A 526 9.69 -34.71 18.75
N LYS A 527 10.07 -35.99 18.79
CA LYS A 527 11.46 -36.46 18.62
C LYS A 527 12.06 -36.00 17.29
N LYS A 528 13.40 -35.99 17.15
CA LYS A 528 14.10 -35.56 15.93
C LYS A 528 13.54 -36.32 14.71
N VAL A 529 13.24 -35.59 13.64
CA VAL A 529 12.86 -36.14 12.32
C VAL A 529 13.89 -37.16 11.85
N MET A 530 13.44 -38.35 11.46
CA MET A 530 14.25 -39.36 10.79
C MET A 530 13.43 -40.11 9.76
N ALA A 531 14.07 -40.57 8.68
CA ALA A 531 13.46 -41.51 7.74
C ALA A 531 12.99 -42.78 8.47
N ASP A 532 11.74 -43.16 8.21
CA ASP A 532 11.00 -44.23 8.89
C ASP A 532 10.30 -45.13 7.86
N THR A 533 9.45 -44.55 7.00
CA THR A 533 8.65 -45.28 6.01
C THR A 533 9.07 -44.95 4.58
N LEU A 534 9.11 -45.95 3.70
CA LEU A 534 9.27 -45.79 2.26
C LEU A 534 7.91 -45.94 1.57
N SER A 535 7.64 -45.11 0.56
CA SER A 535 6.40 -45.15 -0.23
C SER A 535 6.71 -45.32 -1.72
N LEU A 536 5.96 -46.19 -2.38
CA LEU A 536 6.00 -46.39 -3.83
C LEU A 536 4.77 -45.77 -4.49
N ASP A 537 4.98 -44.78 -5.37
CA ASP A 537 3.94 -44.33 -6.28
C ASP A 537 3.91 -45.23 -7.52
N THR A 538 2.92 -46.13 -7.56
CA THR A 538 2.70 -47.07 -8.66
C THR A 538 2.16 -46.41 -9.94
N SER A 539 1.78 -45.12 -9.90
CA SER A 539 1.31 -44.39 -11.09
C SER A 539 2.47 -43.98 -12.01
N ALA A 540 3.64 -43.67 -11.44
CA ALA A 540 4.84 -43.19 -12.14
C ALA A 540 5.44 -44.20 -13.14
N TYR A 541 5.27 -45.50 -12.89
CA TYR A 541 5.81 -46.59 -13.72
C TYR A 541 4.71 -47.58 -14.14
N LYS A 542 5.05 -48.62 -14.90
CA LYS A 542 4.16 -49.69 -15.33
C LYS A 542 4.77 -51.05 -14.97
N THR A 543 3.95 -52.00 -14.57
CA THR A 543 4.40 -53.30 -14.05
C THR A 543 4.73 -54.33 -15.14
N ILE A 544 4.56 -53.99 -16.42
CA ILE A 544 4.78 -54.89 -17.56
C ILE A 544 5.72 -54.25 -18.58
N MET A 545 6.73 -54.99 -19.01
CA MET A 545 7.77 -54.56 -19.96
C MET A 545 8.01 -55.63 -21.04
N GLN A 546 8.53 -55.22 -22.20
CA GLN A 546 8.95 -56.12 -23.28
C GLN A 546 10.36 -56.69 -23.00
N GLU A 547 10.59 -57.97 -23.33
CA GLU A 547 11.92 -58.59 -23.23
C GLU A 547 12.99 -57.92 -24.11
N LYS A 548 14.26 -58.09 -23.73
CA LYS A 548 15.40 -57.44 -24.37
C LYS A 548 15.65 -57.92 -25.80
N GLN A 549 15.69 -56.97 -26.75
CA GLN A 549 15.95 -57.19 -28.17
C GLN A 549 17.44 -56.94 -28.48
N GLY A 550 18.26 -57.97 -28.33
CA GLY A 550 19.70 -57.88 -28.56
C GLY A 550 20.40 -56.97 -27.55
N THR A 551 20.70 -55.73 -27.92
CA THR A 551 21.19 -54.69 -27.01
C THR A 551 20.07 -53.91 -26.33
N ASP A 552 18.92 -53.77 -26.98
CA ASP A 552 17.86 -52.83 -26.60
C ASP A 552 16.93 -53.44 -25.56
N ALA A 553 16.81 -52.81 -24.39
CA ALA A 553 15.86 -53.19 -23.34
C ALA A 553 14.69 -52.21 -23.28
N ALA A 554 13.55 -52.66 -22.76
CA ALA A 554 12.56 -51.77 -22.18
C ALA A 554 13.12 -51.24 -20.84
N ILE A 555 13.21 -49.91 -20.67
CA ILE A 555 13.82 -49.29 -19.49
C ILE A 555 12.86 -48.27 -18.89
N GLN A 556 12.57 -48.45 -17.60
CA GLN A 556 11.84 -47.47 -16.79
C GLN A 556 12.77 -46.86 -15.73
N ARG A 557 12.45 -45.65 -15.26
CA ARG A 557 13.26 -44.88 -14.32
C ARG A 557 12.40 -44.39 -13.18
N ILE A 558 12.94 -44.45 -11.96
CA ILE A 558 12.27 -44.14 -10.70
C ILE A 558 13.23 -43.28 -9.85
N ASP A 559 12.74 -42.19 -9.29
CA ASP A 559 13.46 -41.30 -8.38
C ASP A 559 12.53 -40.72 -7.31
N PHE A 560 13.03 -39.78 -6.49
CA PHE A 560 12.30 -39.17 -5.38
C PHE A 560 11.39 -37.99 -5.77
N GLY A 561 11.10 -37.80 -7.06
CA GLY A 561 10.32 -36.67 -7.60
C GLY A 561 11.18 -35.59 -8.25
N TRP A 562 12.41 -35.89 -8.67
CA TRP A 562 13.29 -34.93 -9.36
C TRP A 562 12.89 -34.79 -10.84
N ASP A 563 12.86 -35.90 -11.61
CA ASP A 563 12.29 -35.88 -12.96
C ASP A 563 11.41 -37.09 -13.33
N LYS A 564 11.28 -38.12 -12.45
CA LYS A 564 10.39 -39.28 -12.66
C LYS A 564 9.37 -39.52 -11.54
N GLY A 565 9.74 -39.31 -10.29
CA GLY A 565 8.95 -39.79 -9.14
C GLY A 565 8.94 -41.32 -9.03
N GLY A 566 7.98 -41.82 -8.26
CA GLY A 566 7.78 -43.25 -7.97
C GLY A 566 8.33 -43.70 -6.61
N LEU A 567 9.20 -42.92 -5.96
CA LEU A 567 9.61 -43.11 -4.57
C LEU A 567 9.31 -41.85 -3.74
N ALA A 568 8.93 -42.03 -2.48
CA ALA A 568 8.95 -40.97 -1.47
C ALA A 568 9.39 -41.54 -0.12
N VAL A 569 10.26 -40.83 0.60
CA VAL A 569 10.63 -41.18 1.99
C VAL A 569 9.78 -40.34 2.94
N LYS A 570 9.28 -40.96 4.00
CA LYS A 570 8.52 -40.29 5.06
C LYS A 570 9.23 -40.41 6.41
N ASP A 571 8.97 -39.42 7.27
CA ASP A 571 9.38 -39.47 8.67
C ASP A 571 8.40 -40.27 9.53
N GLN A 572 8.75 -40.46 10.81
CA GLN A 572 7.92 -41.18 11.79
C GLN A 572 6.58 -40.48 12.13
N TYR A 573 6.22 -39.40 11.42
CA TYR A 573 4.96 -38.66 11.52
C TYR A 573 4.20 -38.63 10.19
N ASP A 574 4.54 -39.51 9.25
CA ASP A 574 4.00 -39.63 7.89
C ASP A 574 4.29 -38.41 6.97
N ARG A 575 5.12 -37.46 7.41
CA ARG A 575 5.50 -36.26 6.64
C ARG A 575 6.59 -36.63 5.64
N VAL A 576 6.48 -36.16 4.39
CA VAL A 576 7.49 -36.43 3.35
C VAL A 576 8.82 -35.72 3.68
N ILE A 577 9.91 -36.45 3.62
CA ILE A 577 11.28 -35.93 3.71
C ILE A 577 11.73 -35.52 2.31
N ASP A 578 12.29 -34.32 2.17
CA ASP A 578 12.77 -33.80 0.89
C ASP A 578 14.07 -34.49 0.44
N MET A 579 13.89 -35.63 -0.22
CA MET A 579 14.93 -36.40 -0.89
C MET A 579 15.31 -35.82 -2.28
N THR A 580 14.70 -34.72 -2.73
CA THR A 580 15.10 -34.01 -3.96
C THR A 580 16.24 -33.00 -3.70
N THR A 581 16.43 -32.59 -2.45
CA THR A 581 17.56 -31.75 -2.01
C THR A 581 18.95 -32.37 -2.22
N GLY A 582 19.99 -31.55 -2.19
CA GLY A 582 21.37 -31.94 -2.41
C GLY A 582 22.06 -32.47 -1.16
N THR A 583 23.08 -33.31 -1.36
CA THR A 583 23.93 -33.82 -0.29
C THR A 583 24.90 -32.75 0.23
N ASP A 584 24.40 -31.82 1.05
CA ASP A 584 25.26 -31.07 1.95
C ASP A 584 25.80 -31.96 3.07
N SER A 585 27.10 -31.80 3.34
CA SER A 585 27.85 -32.29 4.50
C SER A 585 27.24 -31.98 5.87
N SER A 586 26.38 -30.96 5.99
CA SER A 586 25.65 -30.64 7.23
C SER A 586 24.26 -31.28 7.29
N ASN A 587 23.74 -31.80 6.18
CA ASN A 587 22.35 -32.24 6.05
C ASN A 587 22.17 -33.68 6.54
N SER A 588 21.22 -33.91 7.47
CA SER A 588 20.87 -35.26 7.94
C SER A 588 20.31 -36.15 6.82
N ILE A 589 19.74 -35.57 5.76
CA ILE A 589 19.15 -36.33 4.65
C ILE A 589 20.24 -37.04 3.80
N SER A 590 21.51 -36.59 3.85
CA SER A 590 22.65 -37.31 3.25
C SER A 590 22.91 -38.70 3.85
N GLN A 591 22.24 -39.02 4.95
CA GLN A 591 22.31 -40.30 5.66
C GLN A 591 21.21 -41.27 5.20
N TYR A 592 20.29 -40.83 4.32
CA TYR A 592 19.20 -41.66 3.80
C TYR A 592 19.49 -42.07 2.36
N TYR A 593 19.24 -43.34 2.04
CA TYR A 593 19.37 -43.85 0.67
C TYR A 593 18.40 -44.99 0.41
N VAL A 594 18.05 -45.20 -0.86
CA VAL A 594 17.29 -46.37 -1.30
C VAL A 594 18.17 -47.25 -2.19
N LYS A 595 18.18 -48.54 -1.87
CA LYS A 595 18.74 -49.61 -2.69
C LYS A 595 17.59 -50.39 -3.32
N ALA A 596 17.77 -50.84 -4.56
CA ALA A 596 16.85 -51.76 -5.23
C ALA A 596 17.56 -53.09 -5.50
N VAL A 597 16.87 -54.19 -5.17
CA VAL A 597 17.31 -55.57 -5.36
C VAL A 597 16.26 -56.32 -6.16
N SER A 598 16.66 -56.97 -7.25
CA SER A 598 15.78 -57.80 -8.07
C SER A 598 15.89 -59.27 -7.69
N SER A 599 14.76 -59.98 -7.66
CA SER A 599 14.74 -61.42 -7.41
C SER A 599 15.10 -62.31 -8.62
N SER A 600 15.20 -61.74 -9.83
CA SER A 600 15.78 -62.44 -10.99
C SER A 600 16.24 -61.49 -12.09
N ASP A 601 17.14 -61.97 -12.95
CA ASP A 601 17.64 -61.26 -14.14
C ASP A 601 16.55 -60.94 -15.20
N SER A 602 15.29 -61.34 -14.96
CA SER A 602 14.14 -60.85 -15.74
C SER A 602 14.05 -59.32 -15.67
N VAL A 603 14.41 -58.70 -14.54
CA VAL A 603 14.58 -57.25 -14.42
C VAL A 603 15.94 -56.94 -13.80
N VAL A 604 16.78 -56.26 -14.56
CA VAL A 604 18.12 -55.81 -14.14
C VAL A 604 17.99 -54.40 -13.55
N VAL A 605 18.39 -54.24 -12.30
CA VAL A 605 18.50 -52.95 -11.62
C VAL A 605 19.83 -52.30 -11.97
N SER A 606 19.81 -51.01 -12.28
CA SER A 606 21.01 -50.17 -12.42
C SER A 606 20.76 -48.77 -11.86
N TYR A 607 21.82 -48.03 -11.58
CA TYR A 607 21.77 -46.70 -10.97
C TYR A 607 22.28 -45.67 -11.98
N GLN A 608 21.56 -44.56 -12.18
CA GLN A 608 21.85 -43.57 -13.21
C GLN A 608 21.88 -42.14 -12.67
N ASP A 609 22.67 -41.28 -13.31
CA ASP A 609 22.75 -39.85 -13.05
C ASP A 609 21.67 -39.03 -13.80
N LYS A 610 21.75 -37.70 -13.72
CA LYS A 610 20.88 -36.74 -14.43
C LYS A 610 20.94 -36.85 -15.97
N ASP A 611 22.05 -37.35 -16.51
CA ASP A 611 22.32 -37.48 -17.95
C ASP A 611 22.03 -38.91 -18.46
N LYS A 612 21.63 -39.81 -17.56
CA LYS A 612 21.26 -41.22 -17.75
C LYS A 612 22.44 -42.18 -17.91
N ASN A 613 23.66 -41.76 -17.56
CA ASN A 613 24.83 -42.63 -17.52
C ASN A 613 24.72 -43.61 -16.35
N THR A 614 25.11 -44.87 -16.55
CA THR A 614 25.15 -45.86 -15.46
C THR A 614 26.32 -45.57 -14.52
N MET A 615 26.01 -45.45 -13.23
CA MET A 615 26.95 -45.18 -12.14
C MET A 615 27.43 -46.48 -11.47
N SER A 616 28.61 -46.45 -10.84
CA SER A 616 29.20 -47.61 -10.13
C SER A 616 28.72 -47.77 -8.68
N THR A 617 27.57 -47.18 -8.32
CA THR A 617 26.94 -47.29 -6.98
C THR A 617 25.91 -48.41 -6.97
N ASP A 618 25.56 -48.92 -5.78
CA ASP A 618 24.49 -49.90 -5.56
C ASP A 618 23.23 -49.29 -4.91
N LYS A 619 23.10 -47.96 -4.95
CA LYS A 619 22.05 -47.17 -4.27
C LYS A 619 21.87 -45.77 -4.87
N ILE A 620 20.67 -45.19 -4.72
CA ILE A 620 20.43 -43.74 -4.87
C ILE A 620 20.38 -43.05 -3.50
N GLY A 621 21.03 -41.89 -3.40
CA GLY A 621 20.84 -40.94 -2.31
C GLY A 621 19.82 -39.87 -2.71
N THR A 622 19.95 -38.67 -2.17
CA THR A 622 19.10 -37.53 -2.55
C THR A 622 19.48 -36.94 -3.91
N GLY A 623 18.64 -36.07 -4.45
CA GLY A 623 18.92 -35.28 -5.66
C GLY A 623 18.69 -36.02 -6.97
N ASN A 624 19.46 -35.65 -8.00
CA ASN A 624 19.23 -36.01 -9.40
C ASN A 624 19.69 -37.43 -9.81
N THR A 625 19.76 -38.36 -8.86
CA THR A 625 20.11 -39.77 -9.12
C THR A 625 18.87 -40.65 -9.14
N ARG A 626 18.85 -41.67 -10.00
CA ARG A 626 17.66 -42.50 -10.26
C ARG A 626 17.98 -43.99 -10.34
N ILE A 627 17.00 -44.82 -9.98
CA ILE A 627 17.00 -46.25 -10.25
C ILE A 627 16.46 -46.47 -11.69
N ALA A 628 17.18 -47.23 -12.50
CA ALA A 628 16.78 -47.64 -13.83
C ALA A 628 16.51 -49.15 -13.86
N LEU A 629 15.23 -49.51 -14.00
CA LEU A 629 14.74 -50.88 -14.13
C LEU A 629 14.76 -51.26 -15.61
N SER A 630 15.61 -52.21 -15.98
CA SER A 630 15.80 -52.65 -17.37
C SER A 630 15.29 -54.08 -17.55
N ALA A 631 14.46 -54.32 -18.57
CA ALA A 631 14.01 -55.67 -18.90
C ALA A 631 15.17 -56.56 -19.39
N GLY A 632 15.22 -57.79 -18.89
CA GLY A 632 16.11 -58.85 -19.33
C GLY A 632 15.36 -59.88 -20.19
N THR A 633 15.44 -61.15 -19.79
CA THR A 633 14.68 -62.25 -20.39
C THR A 633 13.20 -62.21 -19.98
N ALA A 634 12.30 -62.75 -20.82
CA ALA A 634 10.92 -62.97 -20.42
C ALA A 634 10.80 -63.80 -19.12
N GLY A 635 9.93 -63.36 -18.21
CA GLY A 635 9.85 -63.87 -16.84
C GLY A 635 9.16 -62.88 -15.90
N SER A 636 9.42 -63.03 -14.60
CA SER A 636 8.91 -62.11 -13.58
C SER A 636 9.98 -61.90 -12.51
N ALA A 637 10.06 -60.67 -12.01
CA ALA A 637 10.94 -60.31 -10.91
C ALA A 637 10.20 -59.41 -9.93
N THR A 638 10.31 -59.73 -8.65
CA THR A 638 9.99 -58.79 -7.58
C THR A 638 11.22 -57.93 -7.36
N VAL A 639 11.05 -56.61 -7.48
CA VAL A 639 12.07 -55.63 -7.11
C VAL A 639 11.71 -55.13 -5.72
N THR A 640 12.60 -55.39 -4.77
CA THR A 640 12.54 -54.88 -3.40
C THR A 640 13.30 -53.57 -3.36
N PHE A 641 12.67 -52.52 -2.84
CA PHE A 641 13.25 -51.21 -2.56
C PHE A 641 13.47 -51.10 -1.05
N GLU A 642 14.73 -50.95 -0.65
CA GLU A 642 15.22 -51.00 0.71
C GLU A 642 15.66 -49.59 1.13
N LEU A 643 14.95 -48.97 2.08
CA LEU A 643 15.28 -47.66 2.65
C LEU A 643 16.28 -47.84 3.80
N TYR A 644 17.41 -47.14 3.75
CA TYR A 644 18.44 -47.16 4.79
C TYR A 644 18.59 -45.80 5.46
N ASN A 645 19.03 -45.81 6.73
CA ASN A 645 19.30 -44.62 7.53
C ASN A 645 20.62 -44.80 8.29
N THR A 646 21.62 -43.98 7.94
CA THR A 646 22.98 -44.01 8.50
C THR A 646 23.25 -42.87 9.48
N ASP A 647 22.22 -42.26 10.07
CA ASP A 647 22.43 -41.32 11.18
C ASP A 647 23.13 -42.11 12.31
N PRO A 648 24.27 -41.64 12.86
CA PRO A 648 24.90 -42.30 14.01
C PRO A 648 24.01 -42.31 15.26
N LYS A 649 22.85 -41.63 15.23
CA LYS A 649 21.84 -41.62 16.29
C LYS A 649 20.46 -42.11 15.82
N LYS A 650 19.60 -42.39 16.79
CA LYS A 650 18.15 -42.64 16.65
C LYS A 650 17.37 -41.35 16.96
N SER A 651 16.06 -41.32 16.72
CA SER A 651 15.24 -40.10 16.86
C SER A 651 15.18 -39.53 18.28
N ASP A 652 15.46 -40.36 19.29
CA ASP A 652 15.64 -39.97 20.71
C ASP A 652 17.08 -39.58 21.09
N GLY A 653 18.01 -39.52 20.13
CA GLY A 653 19.39 -39.14 20.36
C GLY A 653 20.31 -40.26 20.89
N THR A 654 19.79 -41.47 21.15
CA THR A 654 20.61 -42.66 21.44
C THR A 654 21.43 -43.07 20.22
N ALA A 655 22.54 -43.79 20.40
CA ALA A 655 23.41 -44.18 19.28
C ALA A 655 22.83 -45.34 18.46
N ARG A 656 23.06 -45.34 17.14
CA ARG A 656 22.91 -46.55 16.30
C ARG A 656 24.13 -47.45 16.45
N THR A 657 23.90 -48.76 16.48
CA THR A 657 24.94 -49.78 16.29
C THR A 657 25.27 -49.95 14.80
N ALA A 658 26.38 -50.63 14.48
CA ALA A 658 26.70 -50.97 13.09
C ALA A 658 25.61 -51.84 12.43
N ALA A 659 24.90 -52.67 13.21
CA ALA A 659 23.77 -53.47 12.73
C ALA A 659 22.52 -52.62 12.45
N ASP A 660 22.24 -51.59 13.27
CA ASP A 660 21.16 -50.62 13.04
C ASP A 660 21.37 -49.75 11.77
N ILE A 661 22.60 -49.71 11.24
CA ILE A 661 22.98 -48.95 10.03
C ILE A 661 23.04 -49.87 8.79
N ALA A 662 23.39 -51.15 9.00
CA ALA A 662 23.45 -52.17 7.95
C ALA A 662 22.12 -52.87 7.66
N SER A 663 21.06 -52.55 8.42
CA SER A 663 19.70 -53.05 8.21
C SER A 663 18.81 -51.98 7.56
N PRO A 664 17.88 -52.33 6.65
CA PRO A 664 16.90 -51.39 6.16
C PRO A 664 15.96 -50.94 7.29
N VAL A 665 15.46 -49.71 7.19
CA VAL A 665 14.42 -49.14 8.06
C VAL A 665 13.04 -49.63 7.63
N ASP A 666 12.79 -49.59 6.31
CA ASP A 666 11.58 -50.11 5.67
C ASP A 666 11.93 -50.73 4.31
N THR A 667 11.09 -51.64 3.84
CA THR A 667 11.24 -52.35 2.57
C THR A 667 9.91 -52.44 1.83
N GLN A 668 9.83 -51.82 0.66
CA GLN A 668 8.67 -51.91 -0.24
C GLN A 668 8.99 -52.84 -1.41
N SER A 669 7.99 -53.56 -1.94
CA SER A 669 8.22 -54.57 -2.99
C SER A 669 7.20 -54.44 -4.11
N GLN A 670 7.68 -54.42 -5.36
CA GLN A 670 6.82 -54.42 -6.56
C GLN A 670 7.23 -55.54 -7.50
N THR A 671 6.26 -56.33 -7.95
CA THR A 671 6.48 -57.35 -8.99
C THR A 671 6.33 -56.74 -10.37
N PHE A 672 7.33 -56.97 -11.22
CA PHE A 672 7.38 -56.58 -12.63
C PHE A 672 7.43 -57.84 -13.49
N THR A 673 6.61 -57.87 -14.54
CA THR A 673 6.56 -58.95 -15.53
C THR A 673 7.25 -58.50 -16.81
N VAL A 674 8.19 -59.31 -17.31
CA VAL A 674 8.78 -59.11 -18.63
C VAL A 674 8.15 -60.12 -19.58
N LEU A 675 7.44 -59.63 -20.59
CA LEU A 675 6.75 -60.47 -21.56
C LEU A 675 7.66 -60.83 -22.72
N ALA A 676 7.53 -62.08 -23.18
CA ALA A 676 8.10 -62.48 -24.44
C ALA A 676 7.41 -61.73 -25.58
N ASN A 677 8.14 -61.42 -26.66
CA ASN A 677 7.62 -60.70 -27.83
C ASN A 677 6.27 -61.27 -28.32
N LYS A 678 6.19 -62.61 -28.38
CA LYS A 678 5.01 -63.36 -28.82
C LYS A 678 3.75 -63.15 -27.98
N ASP A 679 3.83 -62.56 -26.78
CA ASP A 679 2.71 -62.37 -25.85
C ASP A 679 2.19 -60.93 -25.82
N ILE A 680 2.87 -60.00 -26.49
CA ILE A 680 2.30 -58.72 -26.92
C ILE A 680 1.36 -59.01 -28.10
N LYS A 681 0.13 -58.46 -28.08
CA LYS A 681 -0.96 -58.84 -29.00
C LYS A 681 -1.56 -57.70 -29.81
N ASP A 682 -1.40 -56.47 -29.34
CA ASP A 682 -1.72 -55.24 -30.06
C ASP A 682 -0.90 -54.10 -29.42
N TYR A 683 -1.13 -52.87 -29.86
CA TYR A 683 -0.51 -51.65 -29.36
C TYR A 683 -1.56 -50.59 -29.02
N THR A 684 -1.20 -49.64 -28.17
CA THR A 684 -2.05 -48.50 -27.81
C THR A 684 -1.20 -47.24 -27.65
N MET A 685 -1.83 -46.08 -27.63
CA MET A 685 -1.19 -44.79 -27.43
C MET A 685 -2.00 -43.96 -26.43
N ASP A 686 -1.33 -43.13 -25.64
CA ASP A 686 -2.01 -42.23 -24.71
C ASP A 686 -2.86 -41.20 -25.45
N ALA A 687 -4.06 -40.91 -24.92
CA ALA A 687 -4.92 -39.86 -25.44
C ALA A 687 -4.45 -38.48 -24.96
N VAL A 688 -4.44 -37.50 -25.85
CA VAL A 688 -4.08 -36.10 -25.53
C VAL A 688 -5.36 -35.36 -25.15
N THR A 689 -5.68 -35.35 -23.86
CA THR A 689 -6.91 -34.74 -23.34
C THR A 689 -6.82 -33.22 -23.18
N GLN A 690 -5.64 -32.69 -22.87
CA GLN A 690 -5.41 -31.26 -22.75
C GLN A 690 -5.23 -30.61 -24.13
N THR A 691 -5.73 -29.38 -24.27
CA THR A 691 -5.39 -28.51 -25.41
C THR A 691 -3.99 -27.95 -25.20
N ILE A 692 -3.21 -27.78 -26.27
CA ILE A 692 -1.89 -27.17 -26.22
C ILE A 692 -1.91 -25.72 -26.68
N TYR A 693 -0.94 -24.92 -26.22
CA TYR A 693 -0.74 -23.57 -26.73
C TYR A 693 -0.15 -23.62 -28.17
N ALA A 694 -0.36 -22.54 -28.93
CA ALA A 694 -0.07 -22.46 -30.36
C ALA A 694 0.68 -21.16 -30.70
N ASP A 695 1.98 -21.13 -30.43
CA ASP A 695 2.84 -19.93 -30.63
C ASP A 695 4.12 -20.19 -31.44
N VAL A 696 4.34 -21.42 -31.92
CA VAL A 696 5.47 -21.73 -32.79
C VAL A 696 5.20 -21.18 -34.18
N ASP A 697 6.06 -20.30 -34.69
CA ASP A 697 5.90 -19.66 -36.01
C ASP A 697 5.65 -20.68 -37.14
N HIS A 698 4.52 -20.54 -37.82
CA HIS A 698 4.06 -21.39 -38.90
C HIS A 698 4.94 -21.33 -40.16
N VAL A 699 5.79 -20.32 -40.31
CA VAL A 699 6.72 -20.17 -41.43
C VAL A 699 7.99 -20.99 -41.20
N SER A 700 8.69 -20.77 -40.09
CA SER A 700 9.93 -21.51 -39.75
C SER A 700 9.66 -22.91 -39.21
N LYS A 701 8.57 -23.10 -38.44
CA LYS A 701 8.20 -24.32 -37.73
C LYS A 701 9.27 -24.83 -36.73
N ILE A 702 10.13 -23.93 -36.26
CA ILE A 702 11.20 -24.23 -35.29
C ILE A 702 10.74 -23.74 -33.91
N ALA A 703 10.37 -24.68 -33.04
CA ALA A 703 10.00 -24.38 -31.66
C ALA A 703 11.24 -24.04 -30.81
N THR A 704 11.13 -23.00 -29.98
CA THR A 704 12.09 -22.76 -28.90
C THR A 704 11.85 -23.72 -27.73
N ASP A 705 12.74 -23.73 -26.73
CA ASP A 705 12.67 -24.71 -25.64
C ASP A 705 11.38 -24.51 -24.82
N ARG A 706 11.07 -23.27 -24.46
CA ARG A 706 9.80 -22.85 -23.84
C ARG A 706 8.56 -23.34 -24.60
N GLN A 707 8.61 -23.35 -25.95
CA GLN A 707 7.49 -23.76 -26.80
C GLN A 707 7.39 -25.27 -26.93
N ILE A 708 8.52 -25.97 -26.81
CA ILE A 708 8.57 -27.42 -26.64
C ILE A 708 7.95 -27.84 -25.30
N ASP A 709 7.73 -26.94 -24.34
CA ASP A 709 7.02 -27.29 -23.11
C ASP A 709 5.50 -27.42 -23.24
N TYR A 710 4.88 -26.64 -24.14
CA TYR A 710 3.50 -26.85 -24.61
C TYR A 710 3.32 -28.06 -25.56
N LYS A 711 4.28 -29.01 -25.60
CA LYS A 711 4.15 -30.26 -26.37
C LYS A 711 2.97 -31.12 -25.93
N ALA A 712 2.29 -31.72 -26.91
CA ALA A 712 1.65 -33.01 -26.71
C ALA A 712 2.73 -34.11 -26.79
N ASN A 713 2.84 -34.94 -25.75
CA ASN A 713 3.72 -36.12 -25.70
C ASN A 713 2.95 -37.40 -25.35
N PRO A 714 2.13 -37.94 -26.27
CA PRO A 714 1.44 -39.21 -26.06
C PRO A 714 2.41 -40.39 -26.20
N LYS A 715 2.48 -41.27 -25.19
CA LYS A 715 3.37 -42.42 -25.18
C LYS A 715 2.70 -43.63 -25.84
N VAL A 716 3.50 -44.45 -26.53
CA VAL A 716 3.08 -45.72 -27.15
C VAL A 716 3.37 -46.89 -26.21
N TYR A 717 2.46 -47.87 -26.18
CA TYR A 717 2.63 -49.10 -25.41
C TYR A 717 2.23 -50.31 -26.25
N GLY A 718 2.85 -51.46 -26.00
CA GLY A 718 2.24 -52.74 -26.37
C GLY A 718 1.05 -53.05 -25.46
N THR A 719 0.24 -54.03 -25.82
CA THR A 719 -0.84 -54.54 -24.96
C THR A 719 -0.85 -56.06 -24.90
N THR A 720 -1.21 -56.59 -23.74
CA THR A 720 -1.56 -58.02 -23.56
C THR A 720 -2.89 -58.35 -24.24
N ALA A 721 -3.22 -59.64 -24.32
CA ALA A 721 -4.57 -60.11 -24.68
C ALA A 721 -5.70 -59.56 -23.76
N SER A 722 -5.37 -59.02 -22.58
CA SER A 722 -6.29 -58.35 -21.66
C SER A 722 -6.24 -56.82 -21.72
N GLY A 723 -5.51 -56.24 -22.67
CA GLY A 723 -5.38 -54.79 -22.85
C GLY A 723 -4.42 -54.08 -21.90
N ALA A 724 -3.68 -54.81 -21.04
CA ALA A 724 -2.75 -54.21 -20.10
C ALA A 724 -1.52 -53.65 -20.81
N LYS A 725 -1.15 -52.40 -20.51
CA LYS A 725 -0.04 -51.66 -21.17
C LYS A 725 1.33 -52.27 -20.86
N VAL A 726 2.13 -52.43 -21.91
CA VAL A 726 3.50 -52.98 -21.91
C VAL A 726 4.47 -51.89 -22.36
N VAL A 727 5.50 -51.60 -21.56
CA VAL A 727 6.59 -50.69 -21.97
C VAL A 727 7.49 -51.39 -22.99
N LEU A 728 7.71 -50.75 -24.13
CA LEU A 728 8.41 -51.32 -25.27
C LEU A 728 9.93 -51.16 -25.18
N ALA A 729 10.66 -52.06 -25.85
CA ALA A 729 12.11 -52.03 -25.94
C ALA A 729 12.61 -51.21 -27.15
N GLY A 730 13.76 -50.54 -26.99
CA GLY A 730 14.47 -49.90 -28.10
C GLY A 730 13.72 -48.73 -28.75
N LYS A 731 13.73 -48.71 -30.09
CA LYS A 731 13.10 -47.66 -30.93
C LYS A 731 11.99 -48.22 -31.83
N PRO A 732 10.81 -48.60 -31.29
CA PRO A 732 9.76 -49.27 -32.05
C PRO A 732 8.97 -48.34 -32.99
N ILE A 733 9.01 -47.02 -32.77
CA ILE A 733 8.26 -46.08 -33.61
C ILE A 733 9.07 -45.77 -34.88
N THR A 734 8.48 -46.09 -36.04
CA THR A 734 9.11 -45.99 -37.37
C THR A 734 8.59 -44.83 -38.21
N SER A 735 7.36 -44.36 -37.96
CA SER A 735 6.83 -43.14 -38.57
C SER A 735 5.89 -42.43 -37.60
N ALA A 736 5.82 -41.11 -37.69
CA ALA A 736 4.83 -40.31 -36.98
C ALA A 736 4.52 -39.04 -37.80
N THR A 737 3.24 -38.73 -37.98
CA THR A 737 2.76 -37.65 -38.86
C THR A 737 1.51 -36.98 -38.29
N VAL A 738 1.27 -35.72 -38.65
CA VAL A 738 0.07 -34.94 -38.33
C VAL A 738 -0.68 -34.60 -39.61
N ASP A 739 -2.01 -34.61 -39.58
CA ASP A 739 -2.87 -34.37 -40.75
C ASP A 739 -3.22 -32.88 -40.99
N SER A 740 -2.90 -31.99 -40.04
CA SER A 740 -3.08 -30.54 -40.16
C SER A 740 -1.75 -29.83 -40.42
N LYS A 741 -1.82 -28.69 -41.14
CA LYS A 741 -0.67 -27.81 -41.40
C LYS A 741 -0.27 -26.97 -40.20
N ASP A 742 -1.15 -26.85 -39.20
CA ASP A 742 -1.01 -25.96 -38.02
C ASP A 742 -0.29 -26.63 -36.84
N PHE A 743 0.39 -27.76 -37.10
CA PHE A 743 1.13 -28.54 -36.12
C PHE A 743 2.44 -29.02 -36.73
N VAL A 744 3.42 -29.32 -35.89
CA VAL A 744 4.70 -29.94 -36.32
C VAL A 744 5.21 -30.91 -35.26
N LEU A 745 5.95 -31.94 -35.69
CA LEU A 745 6.68 -32.81 -34.79
C LEU A 745 8.02 -32.14 -34.42
N ALA A 746 8.08 -31.53 -33.24
CA ALA A 746 9.32 -31.06 -32.62
C ALA A 746 10.26 -32.22 -32.26
N LYS A 747 9.73 -33.43 -32.05
CA LYS A 747 10.51 -34.67 -31.95
C LYS A 747 9.73 -35.87 -32.52
N GLY A 748 10.41 -36.73 -33.27
CA GLY A 748 9.86 -37.98 -33.78
C GLY A 748 10.88 -38.78 -34.62
N PRO A 749 10.46 -39.82 -35.36
CA PRO A 749 11.37 -40.68 -36.13
C PRO A 749 12.23 -39.91 -37.13
N LEU A 750 11.63 -38.99 -37.90
CA LEU A 750 12.33 -38.16 -38.88
C LEU A 750 13.41 -37.27 -38.24
N THR A 751 13.19 -36.76 -37.03
CA THR A 751 14.15 -35.93 -36.29
C THR A 751 15.18 -36.75 -35.50
N GLN A 752 15.11 -38.09 -35.55
CA GLN A 752 15.94 -39.00 -34.73
C GLN A 752 16.60 -40.14 -35.53
N GLY A 753 16.73 -39.97 -36.85
CA GLY A 753 17.46 -40.90 -37.73
C GLY A 753 16.62 -42.06 -38.26
N GLY A 754 15.28 -41.90 -38.32
CA GLY A 754 14.36 -42.86 -38.91
C GLY A 754 13.54 -43.68 -37.90
N THR A 755 13.95 -43.74 -36.63
CA THR A 755 13.19 -44.38 -35.54
C THR A 755 13.35 -43.66 -34.21
N CYS A 756 12.37 -43.78 -33.32
CA CYS A 756 12.44 -43.26 -31.94
C CYS A 756 11.81 -44.19 -30.88
N ALA A 757 12.12 -43.88 -29.62
CA ALA A 757 11.59 -44.60 -28.45
C ALA A 757 10.09 -44.33 -28.25
N TYR A 758 9.48 -45.10 -27.34
CA TYR A 758 8.04 -45.14 -27.13
C TYR A 758 7.45 -43.87 -26.48
N ASP A 759 8.26 -43.06 -25.81
CA ASP A 759 7.90 -41.87 -25.03
C ASP A 759 8.45 -40.54 -25.62
N ASP A 760 8.76 -40.58 -26.90
CA ASP A 760 9.71 -39.67 -27.55
C ASP A 760 9.11 -38.84 -28.70
N ILE A 761 7.79 -38.89 -28.86
CA ILE A 761 7.01 -38.08 -29.82
C ILE A 761 6.66 -36.75 -29.16
N LYS A 762 7.10 -35.63 -29.74
CA LYS A 762 6.70 -34.29 -29.30
C LYS A 762 6.01 -33.56 -30.45
N VAL A 763 4.71 -33.31 -30.32
CA VAL A 763 3.93 -32.49 -31.26
C VAL A 763 3.67 -31.12 -30.62
N VAL A 764 3.91 -30.04 -31.35
CA VAL A 764 3.63 -28.66 -30.91
C VAL A 764 2.61 -27.99 -31.84
N GLY A 765 1.83 -27.06 -31.30
CA GLY A 765 0.93 -26.21 -32.07
C GLY A 765 1.70 -25.07 -32.71
N LEU A 766 1.43 -24.82 -33.99
CA LEU A 766 1.92 -23.62 -34.67
C LEU A 766 0.90 -22.49 -34.47
N ASP A 767 1.36 -21.25 -34.53
CA ASP A 767 0.44 -20.11 -34.74
C ASP A 767 -0.29 -20.25 -36.09
N PHE A 768 -1.32 -19.43 -36.31
CA PHE A 768 -2.19 -19.59 -37.47
C PHE A 768 -1.93 -18.51 -38.53
N ALA A 769 -1.61 -18.95 -39.75
CA ALA A 769 -1.51 -18.09 -40.94
C ALA A 769 -2.81 -17.32 -41.26
N ASP A 770 -3.94 -17.78 -40.71
CA ASP A 770 -5.19 -17.03 -40.59
C ASP A 770 -5.32 -16.50 -39.16
N SER A 771 -5.06 -15.20 -38.98
CA SER A 771 -5.08 -14.53 -37.67
C SER A 771 -6.50 -14.37 -37.08
N THR A 772 -7.55 -14.83 -37.77
CA THR A 772 -8.92 -14.88 -37.20
C THR A 772 -9.19 -16.21 -36.47
N LYS A 773 -8.31 -17.20 -36.65
CA LYS A 773 -8.41 -18.52 -36.03
C LYS A 773 -7.94 -18.48 -34.57
N THR A 774 -8.70 -19.09 -33.67
CA THR A 774 -8.42 -19.12 -32.21
C THR A 774 -8.04 -20.51 -31.70
N GLY A 775 -8.17 -21.54 -32.53
CA GLY A 775 -7.75 -22.90 -32.23
C GLY A 775 -7.81 -23.83 -33.44
N SER A 776 -7.14 -24.97 -33.34
CA SER A 776 -7.07 -26.00 -34.38
C SER A 776 -7.07 -27.41 -33.78
N SER A 777 -7.15 -28.41 -34.65
CA SER A 777 -6.97 -29.81 -34.28
C SER A 777 -6.20 -30.58 -35.34
N THR A 778 -5.55 -31.66 -34.91
CA THR A 778 -4.94 -32.65 -35.79
C THR A 778 -5.00 -34.03 -35.15
N ARG A 779 -4.91 -35.06 -35.98
CA ARG A 779 -4.79 -36.45 -35.56
C ARG A 779 -3.38 -36.92 -35.84
N LEU A 780 -2.61 -37.02 -34.77
CA LEU A 780 -1.31 -37.66 -34.79
C LEU A 780 -1.50 -39.13 -35.18
N THR A 781 -0.85 -39.54 -36.27
CA THR A 781 -0.81 -40.90 -36.78
C THR A 781 0.59 -41.47 -36.56
N VAL A 782 0.70 -42.54 -35.77
CA VAL A 782 1.97 -43.19 -35.42
C VAL A 782 2.02 -44.61 -35.97
N THR A 783 3.11 -44.95 -36.64
CA THR A 783 3.42 -46.30 -37.14
C THR A 783 4.50 -46.94 -36.28
N ILE A 784 4.21 -48.15 -35.81
CA ILE A 784 4.97 -48.91 -34.84
C ILE A 784 5.40 -50.22 -35.52
N LEU A 785 6.68 -50.58 -35.43
CA LEU A 785 7.14 -51.93 -35.76
C LEU A 785 6.89 -52.82 -34.54
N GLY A 786 6.08 -53.86 -34.72
CA GLY A 786 5.67 -54.79 -33.70
C GLY A 786 6.78 -55.77 -33.29
N ALA A 787 6.58 -56.40 -32.13
CA ALA A 787 7.46 -57.41 -31.56
C ALA A 787 7.41 -58.76 -32.31
N ASP A 788 6.38 -58.92 -33.15
CA ASP A 788 6.16 -59.96 -34.16
C ASP A 788 6.81 -59.64 -35.52
N GLY A 789 7.16 -58.38 -35.77
CA GLY A 789 7.69 -57.85 -37.03
C GLY A 789 6.66 -57.20 -37.95
N ASP A 790 5.38 -57.17 -37.55
CA ASP A 790 4.31 -56.54 -38.34
C ASP A 790 4.17 -55.03 -38.03
N TYR A 791 3.51 -54.28 -38.91
CA TYR A 791 3.35 -52.82 -38.76
C TYR A 791 1.97 -52.44 -38.21
N TYR A 792 1.97 -51.78 -37.06
CA TYR A 792 0.76 -51.32 -36.38
C TYR A 792 0.62 -49.79 -36.49
N THR A 793 -0.60 -49.30 -36.72
CA THR A 793 -0.90 -47.86 -36.74
C THR A 793 -1.84 -47.50 -35.59
N LYS A 794 -1.52 -46.42 -34.86
CA LYS A 794 -2.33 -45.89 -33.75
C LYS A 794 -2.48 -44.37 -33.89
N PHE A 795 -3.54 -43.83 -33.31
CA PHE A 795 -3.96 -42.44 -33.48
C PHE A 795 -4.19 -41.74 -32.14
N ALA A 796 -3.90 -40.44 -32.08
CA ALA A 796 -4.34 -39.56 -31.00
C ALA A 796 -4.79 -38.22 -31.60
N ASP A 797 -5.98 -37.77 -31.23
CA ASP A 797 -6.45 -36.42 -31.57
C ASP A 797 -5.83 -35.40 -30.61
N ILE A 798 -5.33 -34.30 -31.17
CA ILE A 798 -4.64 -33.20 -30.47
C ILE A 798 -5.37 -31.91 -30.84
N LYS A 799 -5.55 -31.02 -29.86
CA LYS A 799 -6.16 -29.68 -30.04
C LYS A 799 -5.16 -28.61 -29.66
N SER A 800 -5.15 -27.49 -30.38
CA SER A 800 -4.32 -26.32 -30.07
C SER A 800 -5.15 -25.04 -30.00
N SER A 801 -4.63 -24.02 -29.31
CA SER A 801 -5.28 -22.72 -29.13
C SER A 801 -4.27 -21.58 -29.07
N THR A 802 -4.58 -20.45 -29.71
CA THR A 802 -3.80 -19.20 -29.70
C THR A 802 -4.20 -18.25 -28.57
N VAL A 803 -5.00 -18.70 -27.59
CA VAL A 803 -5.28 -17.90 -26.38
C VAL A 803 -4.02 -17.85 -25.53
N ASP A 804 -3.54 -16.65 -25.21
CA ASP A 804 -2.34 -16.44 -24.40
C ASP A 804 -2.38 -17.24 -23.07
N PRO A 805 -1.24 -17.78 -22.58
CA PRO A 805 -1.12 -18.27 -21.22
C PRO A 805 -1.51 -17.20 -20.18
N VAL A 806 -2.28 -17.62 -19.18
CA VAL A 806 -2.78 -16.80 -18.08
C VAL A 806 -2.35 -17.45 -16.77
N ALA A 807 -1.58 -16.72 -15.96
CA ALA A 807 -1.01 -17.25 -14.73
C ALA A 807 -2.10 -17.59 -13.71
N SER A 808 -2.28 -18.89 -13.45
CA SER A 808 -3.09 -19.44 -12.35
C SER A 808 -2.38 -19.32 -11.00
N SER A 809 -1.04 -19.39 -11.01
CA SER A 809 -0.19 -19.21 -9.83
C SER A 809 1.24 -18.89 -10.26
N ILE A 810 1.95 -18.11 -9.42
CA ILE A 810 3.37 -17.79 -9.57
C ILE A 810 4.14 -18.45 -8.43
N TYR A 811 5.32 -19.02 -8.69
CA TYR A 811 6.12 -19.75 -7.71
C TYR A 811 7.62 -19.57 -7.94
N ALA A 812 8.42 -19.61 -6.87
CA ALA A 812 9.85 -19.82 -7.00
C ALA A 812 10.16 -21.30 -7.22
N SER A 813 10.83 -21.63 -8.32
CA SER A 813 11.52 -22.90 -8.52
C SER A 813 12.95 -22.78 -7.99
N VAL A 814 13.44 -23.85 -7.36
CA VAL A 814 14.71 -23.85 -6.63
C VAL A 814 15.31 -25.25 -6.74
N SER A 815 16.44 -25.36 -7.43
CA SER A 815 17.26 -26.57 -7.54
C SER A 815 18.01 -26.82 -6.24
N THR A 816 17.28 -27.33 -5.24
CA THR A 816 17.83 -27.68 -3.93
C THR A 816 18.87 -28.80 -4.00
N GLU A 817 19.02 -29.51 -5.13
CA GLU A 817 20.12 -30.43 -5.39
C GLU A 817 21.51 -29.75 -5.40
N VAL A 818 21.56 -28.43 -5.58
CA VAL A 818 22.82 -27.66 -5.56
C VAL A 818 23.19 -27.26 -4.13
N LYS A 819 24.38 -27.68 -3.71
CA LYS A 819 24.87 -27.55 -2.33
C LYS A 819 25.01 -26.08 -1.91
N GLY A 820 24.18 -25.69 -0.95
CA GLY A 820 24.14 -24.36 -0.36
C GLY A 820 22.81 -23.64 -0.58
N ILE A 821 21.98 -24.12 -1.52
CA ILE A 821 20.64 -23.60 -1.76
C ILE A 821 19.63 -24.25 -0.81
N SER A 822 18.72 -23.44 -0.26
CA SER A 822 17.60 -23.92 0.56
C SER A 822 16.38 -22.99 0.40
N LYS A 823 15.17 -23.53 0.62
CA LYS A 823 13.90 -22.80 0.47
C LYS A 823 13.01 -23.02 1.70
N ASP A 824 12.26 -22.01 2.09
CA ASP A 824 11.18 -22.07 3.09
C ASP A 824 10.08 -21.07 2.70
N ASN A 825 8.92 -21.61 2.32
CA ASN A 825 7.89 -20.91 1.53
C ASN A 825 8.51 -20.05 0.41
N ASP A 826 8.49 -18.73 0.58
CA ASP A 826 8.93 -17.73 -0.40
C ASP A 826 10.22 -17.01 0.01
N THR A 827 10.97 -17.61 0.94
CA THR A 827 12.35 -17.21 1.28
C THR A 827 13.33 -18.30 0.85
N ILE A 828 14.26 -17.92 -0.03
CA ILE A 828 15.39 -18.74 -0.46
C ILE A 828 16.63 -18.27 0.28
N THR A 829 17.44 -19.19 0.81
CA THR A 829 18.73 -18.88 1.44
C THR A 829 19.84 -19.60 0.69
N LEU A 830 20.83 -18.84 0.24
CA LEU A 830 22.05 -19.32 -0.41
C LEU A 830 23.20 -19.26 0.59
N THR A 831 23.96 -20.33 0.75
CA THR A 831 25.10 -20.42 1.66
C THR A 831 26.30 -20.94 0.90
N GLU A 832 27.34 -20.13 0.73
CA GLU A 832 28.49 -20.55 -0.08
C GLU A 832 29.15 -21.81 0.48
N SER A 833 29.50 -22.71 -0.43
CA SER A 833 30.11 -24.00 -0.11
C SER A 833 31.31 -24.26 -1.02
N ALA A 834 32.18 -25.20 -0.64
CA ALA A 834 33.33 -25.57 -1.46
C ALA A 834 32.85 -26.07 -2.85
N GLY A 835 33.07 -25.25 -3.88
CA GLY A 835 32.65 -25.50 -5.26
C GLY A 835 31.34 -24.82 -5.70
N ASN A 836 30.67 -24.05 -4.84
CA ASN A 836 29.45 -23.29 -5.20
C ASN A 836 29.48 -21.89 -4.56
N THR A 837 29.73 -20.86 -5.37
CA THR A 837 29.59 -19.44 -5.00
C THR A 837 28.13 -18.99 -5.07
N TYR A 838 27.84 -17.77 -4.60
CA TYR A 838 26.52 -17.16 -4.82
C TYR A 838 26.13 -17.06 -6.30
N ALA A 839 27.07 -16.87 -7.22
CA ALA A 839 26.77 -16.79 -8.66
C ALA A 839 26.41 -18.17 -9.24
N ASP A 840 27.12 -19.23 -8.84
CA ASP A 840 26.81 -20.61 -9.25
C ASP A 840 25.45 -21.05 -8.71
N MET A 841 25.12 -20.68 -7.47
CA MET A 841 23.85 -21.01 -6.83
C MET A 841 22.66 -20.19 -7.35
N LEU A 842 22.85 -18.93 -7.72
CA LEU A 842 21.75 -18.07 -8.18
C LEU A 842 21.50 -18.19 -9.68
N GLY A 843 22.55 -18.45 -10.47
CA GLY A 843 22.49 -18.35 -11.92
C GLY A 843 22.52 -16.90 -12.42
N ASN A 844 22.22 -16.72 -13.71
CA ASN A 844 22.28 -15.41 -14.40
C ASN A 844 20.91 -14.78 -14.70
N SER A 845 19.82 -15.44 -14.32
CA SER A 845 18.44 -15.00 -14.60
C SER A 845 17.49 -15.57 -13.55
N LEU A 846 16.49 -14.78 -13.13
CA LEU A 846 15.32 -15.27 -12.39
C LEU A 846 14.15 -15.69 -13.31
N SER A 847 14.24 -15.53 -14.62
CA SER A 847 13.26 -16.03 -15.61
C SER A 847 13.68 -17.40 -16.15
N GLN A 848 12.79 -18.40 -16.05
CA GLN A 848 12.99 -19.81 -16.45
C GLN A 848 13.51 -19.97 -17.89
N TYR A 849 13.15 -19.04 -18.76
CA TYR A 849 13.68 -18.93 -20.11
C TYR A 849 14.18 -17.51 -20.35
N LEU A 850 15.23 -17.40 -21.18
CA LEU A 850 15.68 -16.14 -21.73
C LEU A 850 14.60 -15.55 -22.66
N SER A 851 14.71 -14.27 -22.97
CA SER A 851 13.73 -13.54 -23.82
C SER A 851 13.55 -14.11 -25.23
N ASN A 852 14.50 -14.92 -25.71
CA ASN A 852 14.43 -15.68 -26.97
C ASN A 852 13.81 -17.09 -26.83
N GLY A 853 13.21 -17.42 -25.68
CA GLY A 853 12.56 -18.71 -25.42
C GLY A 853 13.50 -19.90 -25.23
N LYS A 854 14.81 -19.66 -25.02
CA LYS A 854 15.82 -20.69 -24.69
C LYS A 854 15.99 -20.86 -23.19
N GLU A 855 16.29 -22.09 -22.76
CA GLU A 855 16.71 -22.39 -21.39
C GLU A 855 17.98 -21.58 -21.03
N ALA A 856 18.07 -21.09 -19.79
CA ALA A 856 19.25 -20.40 -19.31
C ALA A 856 20.37 -21.42 -18.97
N SER A 857 21.61 -21.15 -19.40
CA SER A 857 22.74 -22.10 -19.33
C SER A 857 23.12 -22.58 -17.91
N THR A 858 22.76 -21.80 -16.90
CA THR A 858 23.08 -22.02 -15.49
C THR A 858 21.97 -21.38 -14.67
N GLN A 859 20.97 -22.16 -14.28
CA GLN A 859 19.81 -21.65 -13.56
C GLN A 859 19.33 -22.66 -12.52
N ASN A 860 19.69 -22.37 -11.28
CA ASN A 860 19.30 -23.16 -10.11
C ASN A 860 18.16 -22.49 -9.32
N ILE A 861 17.76 -21.27 -9.70
CA ILE A 861 16.66 -20.50 -9.12
C ILE A 861 15.94 -19.74 -10.24
N TYR A 862 14.61 -19.82 -10.27
CA TYR A 862 13.78 -18.97 -11.12
C TYR A 862 12.40 -18.72 -10.50
N ILE A 863 11.68 -17.73 -10.99
CA ILE A 863 10.27 -17.49 -10.68
C ILE A 863 9.46 -17.86 -11.94
N GLY A 864 8.68 -18.94 -11.86
CA GLY A 864 7.85 -19.46 -12.94
C GLY A 864 6.36 -19.20 -12.69
N ALA A 865 5.53 -19.48 -13.70
CA ALA A 865 4.08 -19.26 -13.63
C ALA A 865 3.29 -20.41 -14.26
N LYS A 866 2.44 -21.06 -13.47
CA LYS A 866 1.57 -22.14 -13.96
C LYS A 866 0.36 -21.58 -14.69
N ASP A 867 0.08 -22.07 -15.88
CA ASP A 867 -1.00 -21.56 -16.75
C ASP A 867 -2.19 -22.53 -16.91
N GLN A 868 -3.19 -22.11 -17.69
CA GLN A 868 -4.39 -22.91 -17.99
C GLN A 868 -4.14 -24.15 -18.86
N TYR A 869 -2.97 -24.26 -19.51
CA TYR A 869 -2.54 -25.44 -20.26
C TYR A 869 -1.80 -26.45 -19.37
N GLY A 870 -1.65 -26.14 -18.08
CA GLY A 870 -1.00 -26.99 -17.09
C GLY A 870 0.52 -27.00 -17.21
N GLN A 871 1.11 -26.12 -18.01
CA GLN A 871 2.55 -25.91 -18.06
C GLN A 871 2.96 -24.83 -17.05
N ASP A 872 4.25 -24.76 -16.74
CA ASP A 872 4.83 -23.71 -15.87
C ASP A 872 5.68 -22.68 -16.64
N SER A 873 5.77 -22.86 -17.95
CA SER A 873 6.71 -22.18 -18.84
C SER A 873 6.24 -20.81 -19.34
N MET A 874 5.18 -20.26 -18.73
CA MET A 874 4.67 -18.93 -19.05
C MET A 874 5.70 -17.85 -18.67
N ALA A 875 5.99 -16.94 -19.61
CA ALA A 875 6.83 -15.79 -19.34
C ALA A 875 6.14 -14.78 -18.41
N LEU A 876 6.84 -14.35 -17.37
CA LEU A 876 6.45 -13.22 -16.52
C LEU A 876 6.63 -11.90 -17.29
N SER A 877 5.74 -10.92 -17.06
CA SER A 877 5.75 -9.62 -17.72
C SER A 877 6.79 -8.66 -17.13
N SER A 878 7.14 -8.82 -15.85
CA SER A 878 8.22 -8.06 -15.21
C SER A 878 8.74 -8.69 -13.93
N PHE A 879 10.02 -8.47 -13.65
CA PHE A 879 10.66 -8.66 -12.35
C PHE A 879 10.98 -7.29 -11.73
N LEU A 880 10.66 -7.08 -10.45
CA LEU A 880 10.89 -5.82 -9.76
C LEU A 880 11.56 -6.04 -8.40
N VAL A 881 12.70 -5.39 -8.15
CA VAL A 881 13.32 -5.37 -6.82
C VAL A 881 12.52 -4.44 -5.91
N VAL A 882 12.17 -4.92 -4.72
CA VAL A 882 11.51 -4.13 -3.68
C VAL A 882 12.59 -3.57 -2.76
N ASP A 883 13.11 -2.39 -3.10
CA ASP A 883 14.23 -1.75 -2.40
C ASP A 883 13.98 -1.56 -0.90
N SER A 884 12.76 -1.17 -0.52
CA SER A 884 12.33 -1.02 0.88
C SER A 884 12.26 -2.34 1.68
N LYS A 885 12.46 -3.48 1.01
CA LYS A 885 12.58 -4.83 1.59
C LYS A 885 13.88 -5.52 1.17
N SER A 886 14.86 -4.78 0.67
CA SER A 886 16.16 -5.31 0.25
C SER A 886 17.26 -4.61 1.05
N SER A 887 18.37 -5.30 1.28
CA SER A 887 19.53 -4.77 1.98
C SER A 887 20.78 -5.32 1.35
N LEU A 888 21.66 -4.42 0.90
CA LEU A 888 22.97 -4.76 0.35
C LEU A 888 24.05 -4.33 1.35
N ALA A 889 24.94 -5.27 1.68
CA ALA A 889 26.12 -5.03 2.49
C ALA A 889 27.21 -4.32 1.67
N ASN A 890 28.17 -3.72 2.37
CA ASN A 890 29.18 -2.87 1.73
C ASN A 890 30.05 -3.68 0.74
N GLY A 891 30.15 -3.19 -0.49
CA GLY A 891 30.84 -3.87 -1.60
C GLY A 891 29.96 -4.74 -2.50
N SER A 892 28.68 -4.97 -2.14
CA SER A 892 27.72 -5.62 -3.03
C SER A 892 27.43 -4.76 -4.28
N THR A 893 27.20 -5.43 -5.41
CA THR A 893 26.84 -4.79 -6.69
C THR A 893 25.67 -5.46 -7.40
N ILE A 894 25.01 -6.44 -6.76
CA ILE A 894 23.95 -7.25 -7.39
C ILE A 894 22.73 -6.41 -7.82
N LYS A 895 22.20 -6.69 -9.01
CA LYS A 895 20.98 -6.12 -9.56
C LYS A 895 20.19 -7.17 -10.32
N VAL A 896 18.86 -7.04 -10.31
CA VAL A 896 17.93 -7.79 -11.15
C VAL A 896 17.25 -6.81 -12.10
N ALA A 897 17.28 -7.11 -13.40
CA ALA A 897 16.64 -6.34 -14.45
C ALA A 897 15.16 -6.76 -14.62
N THR A 898 14.39 -5.99 -15.40
CA THR A 898 12.93 -6.20 -15.57
C THR A 898 12.57 -7.50 -16.29
N ASP A 899 13.49 -8.08 -17.06
CA ASP A 899 13.39 -9.39 -17.71
C ASP A 899 13.87 -10.55 -16.79
N GLY A 900 14.27 -10.23 -15.56
CA GLY A 900 14.82 -11.17 -14.59
C GLY A 900 16.33 -11.37 -14.68
N ALA A 901 17.02 -10.76 -15.65
CA ALA A 901 18.47 -10.93 -15.82
C ALA A 901 19.25 -10.37 -14.61
N ILE A 902 20.26 -11.12 -14.15
CA ILE A 902 21.02 -10.83 -12.93
C ILE A 902 22.41 -10.31 -13.31
N THR A 903 22.85 -9.23 -12.69
CA THR A 903 24.16 -8.62 -12.94
C THR A 903 24.83 -8.19 -11.63
N GLY A 904 26.16 -8.04 -11.65
CA GLY A 904 26.96 -7.73 -10.47
C GLY A 904 27.20 -8.94 -9.55
N THR A 905 27.67 -8.68 -8.34
CA THR A 905 28.04 -9.69 -7.34
C THR A 905 27.34 -9.41 -6.01
N ALA A 906 26.67 -10.41 -5.45
CA ALA A 906 26.22 -10.38 -4.06
C ALA A 906 27.37 -10.71 -3.11
N VAL A 907 27.24 -10.30 -1.84
CA VAL A 907 28.16 -10.64 -0.75
C VAL A 907 27.40 -11.18 0.46
N SER A 908 28.13 -11.81 1.38
CA SER A 908 27.53 -12.37 2.59
C SER A 908 26.89 -11.30 3.47
N GLY A 909 25.62 -11.50 3.81
CA GLY A 909 24.78 -10.55 4.54
C GLY A 909 23.76 -9.81 3.66
N ASP A 910 23.88 -9.89 2.34
CA ASP A 910 22.87 -9.35 1.42
C ASP A 910 21.52 -10.08 1.58
N TYR A 911 20.43 -9.36 1.30
CA TYR A 911 19.19 -9.96 0.84
C TYR A 911 18.48 -9.06 -0.16
N ILE A 912 17.95 -9.67 -1.22
CA ILE A 912 17.11 -9.00 -2.21
C ILE A 912 15.70 -9.56 -2.12
N THR A 913 14.70 -8.69 -2.26
CA THR A 913 13.29 -9.09 -2.34
C THR A 913 12.79 -8.73 -3.73
N VAL A 914 12.38 -9.73 -4.51
CA VAL A 914 12.01 -9.58 -5.93
C VAL A 914 10.57 -10.01 -6.12
N THR A 915 9.77 -9.17 -6.75
CA THR A 915 8.41 -9.49 -7.18
C THR A 915 8.41 -9.88 -8.64
N GLY A 916 7.93 -11.09 -8.95
CA GLY A 916 7.59 -11.50 -10.31
C GLY A 916 6.11 -11.19 -10.58
N THR A 917 5.81 -10.62 -11.75
CA THR A 917 4.45 -10.22 -12.16
C THR A 917 4.11 -10.85 -13.52
N ALA A 918 2.88 -11.30 -13.70
CA ALA A 918 2.36 -11.85 -14.96
C ALA A 918 1.47 -10.83 -15.70
N SER A 919 1.19 -11.10 -16.98
CA SER A 919 0.38 -10.24 -17.87
C SER A 919 -1.03 -9.95 -17.36
N ASN A 920 -1.61 -10.86 -16.57
CA ASN A 920 -2.93 -10.71 -15.94
C ASN A 920 -2.92 -9.93 -14.61
N GLY A 921 -1.78 -9.36 -14.21
CA GLY A 921 -1.63 -8.65 -12.94
C GLY A 921 -1.44 -9.54 -11.71
N ALA A 922 -1.44 -10.87 -11.86
CA ALA A 922 -1.00 -11.75 -10.79
C ALA A 922 0.48 -11.46 -10.45
N MET A 923 0.82 -11.43 -9.17
CA MET A 923 2.16 -11.07 -8.69
C MET A 923 2.57 -11.92 -7.50
N LYS A 924 3.86 -12.23 -7.36
CA LYS A 924 4.39 -12.88 -6.15
C LYS A 924 5.77 -12.37 -5.76
N THR A 925 5.92 -12.08 -4.47
CA THR A 925 7.17 -11.62 -3.84
C THR A 925 7.99 -12.81 -3.34
N ILE A 926 9.27 -12.89 -3.75
CA ILE A 926 10.25 -13.89 -3.30
C ILE A 926 11.43 -13.16 -2.65
N LYS A 927 11.89 -13.63 -1.48
CA LYS A 927 13.08 -13.11 -0.81
C LYS A 927 14.27 -14.06 -1.03
N ILE A 928 15.43 -13.53 -1.40
CA ILE A 928 16.68 -14.27 -1.57
C ILE A 928 17.70 -13.71 -0.57
N ILE A 929 18.23 -14.58 0.29
CA ILE A 929 19.19 -14.24 1.35
C ILE A 929 20.55 -14.86 1.04
N PHE A 930 21.62 -14.07 1.11
CA PHE A 930 23.00 -14.50 0.88
C PHE A 930 23.68 -14.73 2.23
N GLY A 931 23.52 -15.94 2.76
CA GLY A 931 23.96 -16.34 4.10
C GLY A 931 25.47 -16.64 4.19
N THR A 932 26.05 -16.39 5.38
CA THR A 932 27.45 -16.69 5.72
C THR A 932 27.78 -18.16 5.53
N SER A 933 28.88 -18.46 4.83
CA SER A 933 29.37 -19.80 4.52
C SER A 933 29.43 -20.71 5.76
N THR A 934 28.76 -21.85 5.73
CA THR A 934 28.85 -22.86 6.78
C THR A 934 30.13 -23.67 6.63
N VAL A 935 31.18 -23.28 7.35
CA VAL A 935 32.39 -24.10 7.49
C VAL A 935 31.97 -25.48 8.05
N SER A 936 32.28 -26.55 7.31
CA SER A 936 31.75 -27.89 7.60
C SER A 936 31.94 -28.30 9.05
N ASN A 937 30.89 -28.85 9.67
CA ASN A 937 30.85 -29.18 11.09
C ASN A 937 31.99 -30.13 11.52
N SER A 938 32.48 -30.98 10.62
CA SER A 938 33.68 -31.80 10.81
C SER A 938 34.95 -30.97 11.03
N THR A 939 35.24 -30.01 10.14
CA THR A 939 36.37 -29.08 10.24
C THR A 939 36.31 -28.27 11.54
N VAL A 940 35.14 -27.71 11.86
CA VAL A 940 34.92 -26.97 13.11
C VAL A 940 35.14 -27.87 14.33
N THR A 941 34.66 -29.12 14.31
CA THR A 941 34.86 -30.08 15.41
C THR A 941 36.35 -30.42 15.60
N THR A 942 37.09 -30.71 14.52
CA THR A 942 38.54 -30.97 14.59
C THR A 942 39.31 -29.74 15.09
N ALA A 943 38.93 -28.54 14.63
CA ALA A 943 39.55 -27.30 15.04
C ALA A 943 39.28 -26.96 16.53
N VAL A 944 38.04 -27.13 16.99
CA VAL A 944 37.66 -26.97 18.41
C VAL A 944 38.35 -28.03 19.29
N ALA A 945 38.56 -29.25 18.79
CA ALA A 945 39.36 -30.26 19.49
C ALA A 945 40.84 -29.85 19.60
N ALA A 946 41.44 -29.28 18.56
CA ALA A 946 42.81 -28.76 18.58
C ALA A 946 42.97 -27.54 19.52
N ILE A 947 41.98 -26.64 19.56
CA ILE A 947 41.92 -25.52 20.52
C ILE A 947 41.84 -26.06 21.96
N ASN A 948 40.98 -27.04 22.21
CA ASN A 948 40.86 -27.69 23.52
C ASN A 948 42.09 -28.53 23.91
N ALA A 949 42.85 -29.06 22.96
CA ALA A 949 44.15 -29.70 23.24
C ALA A 949 45.19 -28.69 23.78
N GLY A 950 45.06 -27.40 23.43
CA GLY A 950 45.86 -26.31 23.99
C GLY A 950 47.11 -25.93 23.19
N THR A 951 47.20 -26.41 21.94
CA THR A 951 48.22 -25.99 20.96
C THR A 951 47.64 -25.37 19.68
N PRO A 952 46.57 -24.55 19.72
CA PRO A 952 45.95 -24.04 18.51
C PRO A 952 46.83 -23.07 17.73
N THR A 953 46.85 -23.27 16.43
CA THR A 953 47.43 -22.36 15.44
C THR A 953 46.42 -21.32 14.97
N LEU A 954 46.89 -20.28 14.26
CA LEU A 954 46.02 -19.31 13.58
C LEU A 954 45.02 -19.99 12.63
N ALA A 955 45.44 -21.06 11.93
CA ALA A 955 44.56 -21.85 11.09
C ALA A 955 43.42 -22.47 11.91
N ASN A 956 43.69 -23.08 13.07
CA ASN A 956 42.64 -23.70 13.88
C ASN A 956 41.57 -22.71 14.36
N TYR A 957 41.90 -21.44 14.62
CA TYR A 957 40.88 -20.45 14.91
C TYR A 957 40.05 -20.10 13.67
N SER A 958 40.69 -19.94 12.50
CA SER A 958 39.99 -19.74 11.22
C SER A 958 39.06 -20.92 10.89
N ASP A 959 39.55 -22.15 11.02
CA ASP A 959 38.86 -23.41 10.74
C ASP A 959 37.68 -23.66 11.71
N ALA A 960 37.78 -23.15 12.94
CA ALA A 960 36.67 -23.12 13.91
C ALA A 960 35.66 -21.98 13.62
N GLY A 961 35.88 -21.16 12.60
CA GLY A 961 35.06 -19.99 12.27
C GLY A 961 35.18 -18.87 13.32
N VAL A 962 36.35 -18.71 13.94
CA VAL A 962 36.64 -17.73 15.00
C VAL A 962 37.46 -16.58 14.41
N THR A 963 36.77 -15.50 14.07
CA THR A 963 37.34 -14.33 13.37
C THR A 963 38.09 -13.37 14.30
N GLY A 964 39.01 -12.58 13.74
CA GLY A 964 39.77 -11.56 14.47
C GLY A 964 41.01 -12.08 15.22
N VAL A 965 41.24 -13.39 15.22
CA VAL A 965 42.55 -13.96 15.56
C VAL A 965 43.54 -13.61 14.44
N THR A 966 44.73 -13.18 14.83
CA THR A 966 45.82 -12.72 13.96
C THR A 966 47.15 -13.21 14.55
N SER A 967 48.23 -13.24 13.76
CA SER A 967 49.56 -13.57 14.27
C SER A 967 50.00 -12.67 15.44
N SER A 968 49.53 -11.42 15.50
CA SER A 968 49.81 -10.45 16.56
C SER A 968 49.07 -10.67 17.88
N ASN A 969 47.85 -11.24 17.88
CA ASN A 969 47.06 -11.47 19.10
C ASN A 969 46.88 -12.95 19.47
N LEU A 970 47.28 -13.90 18.61
CA LEU A 970 47.23 -15.35 18.84
C LEU A 970 47.81 -15.75 20.20
N ALA A 971 48.95 -15.19 20.61
CA ALA A 971 49.56 -15.53 21.90
C ALA A 971 48.68 -15.13 23.10
N ALA A 972 48.08 -13.93 23.08
CA ALA A 972 47.18 -13.46 24.15
C ALA A 972 45.86 -14.25 24.17
N ILE A 973 45.34 -14.59 22.98
CA ILE A 973 44.15 -15.42 22.80
C ILE A 973 44.39 -16.84 23.33
N ASN A 974 45.52 -17.46 22.99
CA ASN A 974 45.87 -18.80 23.48
C ASN A 974 46.00 -18.82 25.02
N VAL A 975 46.50 -17.74 25.64
CA VAL A 975 46.56 -17.61 27.11
C VAL A 975 45.16 -17.46 27.73
N ALA A 976 44.29 -16.61 27.17
CA ALA A 976 42.93 -16.44 27.66
C ALA A 976 42.10 -17.74 27.56
N ILE A 977 42.16 -18.40 26.40
CA ILE A 977 41.53 -19.69 26.15
C ILE A 977 42.10 -20.77 27.08
N ALA A 978 43.42 -20.79 27.32
CA ALA A 978 44.02 -21.76 28.24
C ALA A 978 43.59 -21.55 29.70
N ALA A 979 43.29 -20.31 30.11
CA ALA A 979 42.81 -19.99 31.45
C ALA A 979 41.34 -20.43 31.66
N ASP A 980 40.42 -20.05 30.77
CA ASP A 980 39.00 -20.43 30.92
C ASP A 980 38.78 -21.95 30.75
N ARG A 981 39.64 -22.63 29.95
CA ARG A 981 39.69 -24.10 29.80
C ARG A 981 40.02 -24.86 31.10
N VAL A 982 40.53 -24.21 32.14
CA VAL A 982 40.73 -24.87 33.46
C VAL A 982 39.40 -25.37 34.04
N ASN A 983 38.27 -24.81 33.61
CA ASN A 983 36.92 -25.23 34.01
C ASN A 983 36.33 -26.38 33.17
N GLY A 984 37.05 -26.88 32.16
CA GLY A 984 36.61 -27.99 31.30
C GLY A 984 36.83 -27.74 29.80
N LEU A 985 36.30 -28.64 28.97
CA LEU A 985 36.31 -28.47 27.51
C LEU A 985 35.41 -27.29 27.11
N LEU A 986 35.98 -26.32 26.38
CA LEU A 986 35.28 -25.13 25.91
C LEU A 986 34.48 -25.43 24.65
N THR A 987 33.22 -25.04 24.65
CA THR A 987 32.37 -25.00 23.45
C THR A 987 32.86 -23.92 22.47
N ILE A 988 32.47 -24.02 21.19
CA ILE A 988 32.76 -22.97 20.20
C ILE A 988 32.19 -21.60 20.63
N THR A 989 31.07 -21.56 21.34
CA THR A 989 30.47 -20.32 21.86
C THR A 989 31.35 -19.69 22.93
N GLN A 990 31.91 -20.48 23.85
CA GLN A 990 32.89 -19.98 24.84
C GLN A 990 34.16 -19.51 24.14
N ILE A 991 34.75 -20.31 23.25
CA ILE A 991 35.94 -19.92 22.47
C ILE A 991 35.71 -18.60 21.72
N LYS A 992 34.54 -18.40 21.11
CA LYS A 992 34.17 -17.13 20.44
C LYS A 992 33.97 -15.98 21.43
N ALA A 993 33.35 -16.21 22.58
CA ALA A 993 33.22 -15.20 23.64
C ALA A 993 34.59 -14.79 24.19
N ASP A 994 35.49 -15.74 24.40
CA ASP A 994 36.82 -15.52 24.99
C ASP A 994 37.75 -14.81 23.99
N VAL A 995 37.67 -15.18 22.70
CA VAL A 995 38.29 -14.38 21.63
C VAL A 995 37.65 -13.00 21.55
N ALA A 996 36.33 -12.85 21.69
CA ALA A 996 35.68 -11.55 21.68
C ALA A 996 36.06 -10.67 22.90
N LYS A 997 36.39 -11.24 24.07
CA LYS A 997 37.00 -10.49 25.19
C LYS A 997 38.33 -9.83 24.79
N ILE A 998 39.10 -10.45 23.88
CA ILE A 998 40.43 -9.98 23.44
C ILE A 998 40.37 -9.14 22.15
N VAL A 999 39.46 -9.48 21.22
CA VAL A 999 39.31 -8.84 19.90
C VAL A 999 38.31 -7.69 19.93
N GLY A 1000 37.23 -7.82 20.72
CA GLY A 1000 36.22 -6.79 20.94
C GLY A 1000 36.62 -5.74 21.97
N ALA A 1001 37.76 -5.91 22.64
CA ALA A 1001 38.42 -4.85 23.40
C ALA A 1001 39.10 -3.88 22.40
N PRO A 1002 38.59 -2.64 22.20
CA PRO A 1002 39.14 -1.77 21.17
C PRO A 1002 40.50 -1.26 21.65
N THR A 1003 41.54 -1.57 20.87
CA THR A 1003 42.93 -1.28 21.23
C THR A 1003 43.32 0.15 20.89
N VAL A 1004 44.45 0.60 21.45
CA VAL A 1004 45.10 1.86 21.07
C VAL A 1004 45.29 1.96 19.54
N VAL A 1005 45.52 0.83 18.86
CA VAL A 1005 45.67 0.76 17.39
C VAL A 1005 44.39 1.17 16.66
N THR A 1006 43.22 0.67 17.10
CA THR A 1006 41.93 1.01 16.46
C THR A 1006 41.46 2.45 16.76
N ALA A 1007 41.78 2.97 17.95
CA ALA A 1007 41.51 4.37 18.28
C ALA A 1007 42.45 5.32 17.50
N LEU A 1008 43.72 4.94 17.31
CA LEU A 1008 44.70 5.65 16.49
C LEU A 1008 44.35 5.62 14.99
N ALA A 1009 43.80 4.52 14.48
CA ALA A 1009 43.28 4.45 13.11
C ALA A 1009 42.13 5.46 12.90
N THR A 1010 41.11 5.44 13.77
CA THR A 1010 39.99 6.41 13.76
C THR A 1010 40.47 7.88 13.81
N LEU A 1011 41.59 8.15 14.49
CA LEU A 1011 42.22 9.46 14.54
C LEU A 1011 42.95 9.81 13.22
N ASN A 1012 43.69 8.87 12.63
CA ASN A 1012 44.38 9.03 11.35
C ASN A 1012 43.41 9.13 10.15
N ASP A 1013 42.21 8.55 10.25
CA ASP A 1013 41.15 8.62 9.23
C ASP A 1013 40.25 9.87 9.37
N SER A 1014 40.45 10.69 10.41
CA SER A 1014 39.56 11.81 10.73
C SER A 1014 39.79 13.06 9.86
N THR A 1015 38.90 13.25 8.88
CA THR A 1015 38.94 14.38 7.92
C THR A 1015 38.27 15.67 8.39
N THR A 1016 37.51 15.66 9.50
CA THR A 1016 36.75 16.84 9.99
C THR A 1016 37.11 17.19 11.43
N THR A 1017 36.95 18.47 11.80
CA THR A 1017 37.16 18.92 13.19
C THR A 1017 36.27 18.22 14.20
N ALA A 1018 35.06 17.81 13.81
CA ALA A 1018 34.14 17.06 14.66
C ALA A 1018 34.61 15.61 14.90
N THR A 1019 34.98 14.89 13.83
CA THR A 1019 35.48 13.51 13.94
C THR A 1019 36.84 13.46 14.63
N MET A 1020 37.76 14.38 14.28
CA MET A 1020 39.06 14.49 14.93
C MET A 1020 38.92 14.79 16.43
N ARG A 1021 38.01 15.70 16.81
CA ARG A 1021 37.73 15.96 18.23
C ARG A 1021 37.20 14.71 18.95
N ALA A 1022 36.26 13.99 18.34
CA ALA A 1022 35.73 12.75 18.92
C ALA A 1022 36.82 11.67 19.06
N ALA A 1023 37.77 11.60 18.12
CA ALA A 1023 38.92 10.71 18.20
C ALA A 1023 39.91 11.12 19.31
N ILE A 1024 40.24 12.41 19.44
CA ILE A 1024 41.05 12.93 20.56
C ILE A 1024 40.38 12.62 21.92
N GLU A 1025 39.05 12.72 21.99
CA GLU A 1025 38.26 12.47 23.20
C GLU A 1025 38.02 10.97 23.50
N ASP A 1026 38.50 10.04 22.66
CA ASP A 1026 38.46 8.61 22.98
C ASP A 1026 39.55 8.22 23.98
N ALA A 1027 39.13 7.92 25.22
CA ALA A 1027 39.96 7.43 26.30
C ALA A 1027 40.85 6.21 25.94
N LYS A 1028 40.49 5.42 24.91
CA LYS A 1028 41.24 4.25 24.44
C LYS A 1028 42.54 4.58 23.70
N LEU A 1029 42.75 5.84 23.29
CA LEU A 1029 44.08 6.33 22.87
C LEU A 1029 45.04 6.51 24.07
N GLY A 1030 44.52 6.61 25.30
CA GLY A 1030 45.36 6.79 26.50
C GLY A 1030 46.02 8.16 26.64
N LEU A 1031 45.44 9.20 26.02
CA LEU A 1031 45.96 10.57 26.06
C LEU A 1031 45.74 11.22 27.44
N ASP A 1032 46.74 11.99 27.89
CA ASP A 1032 46.55 12.96 28.97
C ASP A 1032 45.81 14.20 28.43
N LEU A 1033 44.51 14.22 28.69
CA LEU A 1033 43.60 15.32 28.34
C LEU A 1033 43.40 16.30 29.51
N THR A 1034 44.23 16.28 30.56
CA THR A 1034 44.00 17.07 31.79
C THR A 1034 43.96 18.59 31.57
N VAL A 1035 44.71 19.10 30.58
CA VAL A 1035 44.62 20.50 30.14
C VAL A 1035 43.58 20.66 29.03
N TYR A 1036 43.49 19.72 28.09
CA TYR A 1036 42.55 19.75 26.98
C TYR A 1036 41.09 19.81 27.44
N ASN A 1037 40.73 19.11 28.51
CA ASN A 1037 39.39 19.13 29.11
C ASN A 1037 39.06 20.43 29.87
N LYS A 1038 40.00 21.37 29.98
CA LYS A 1038 39.76 22.73 30.49
C LYS A 1038 39.55 23.76 29.37
N LEU A 1039 39.72 23.35 28.09
CA LEU A 1039 39.40 24.17 26.93
C LEU A 1039 37.87 24.28 26.74
N ASN A 1040 37.38 25.46 26.35
CA ASN A 1040 36.03 25.62 25.81
C ASN A 1040 35.90 24.89 24.45
N SER A 1041 34.66 24.68 23.97
CA SER A 1041 34.43 23.93 22.72
C SER A 1041 35.08 24.57 21.49
N LEU A 1042 35.24 25.90 21.44
CA LEU A 1042 35.91 26.59 20.34
C LEU A 1042 37.40 26.25 20.31
N ASN A 1043 38.07 26.30 21.45
CA ASN A 1043 39.49 26.00 21.60
C ASN A 1043 39.78 24.50 21.41
N LYS A 1044 38.89 23.60 21.88
CA LYS A 1044 38.96 22.17 21.54
C LYS A 1044 38.91 21.93 20.02
N ASN A 1045 37.99 22.60 19.33
CA ASN A 1045 37.89 22.52 17.88
C ASN A 1045 39.12 23.12 17.17
N ALA A 1046 39.76 24.16 17.73
CA ALA A 1046 41.01 24.71 17.22
C ALA A 1046 42.20 23.75 17.36
N VAL A 1047 42.32 23.04 18.51
CA VAL A 1047 43.31 21.97 18.69
C VAL A 1047 43.07 20.83 17.70
N ALA A 1048 41.82 20.40 17.51
CA ALA A 1048 41.47 19.39 16.51
C ALA A 1048 41.80 19.84 15.06
N ALA A 1049 41.56 21.11 14.72
CA ALA A 1049 41.92 21.65 13.40
C ALA A 1049 43.44 21.66 13.17
N LYS A 1050 44.23 21.97 14.21
CA LYS A 1050 45.70 21.88 14.15
C LYS A 1050 46.16 20.43 14.02
N LEU A 1051 45.54 19.49 14.72
CA LEU A 1051 45.88 18.06 14.61
C LEU A 1051 45.59 17.50 13.19
N ILE A 1052 44.49 17.91 12.54
CA ILE A 1052 44.24 17.62 11.10
C ILE A 1052 45.33 18.25 10.22
N THR A 1053 45.72 19.49 10.51
CA THR A 1053 46.76 20.22 9.75
C THR A 1053 48.16 19.61 9.93
N ALA A 1054 48.42 18.94 11.05
CA ALA A 1054 49.62 18.15 11.29
C ALA A 1054 49.54 16.78 10.60
N LEU A 1055 48.41 16.07 10.74
CA LEU A 1055 48.11 14.81 10.07
C LEU A 1055 48.29 14.91 8.54
N GLY A 1056 47.78 15.97 7.92
CA GLY A 1056 47.92 16.24 6.48
C GLY A 1056 49.35 16.53 6.00
N LYS A 1057 50.34 16.57 6.90
CA LYS A 1057 51.78 16.66 6.58
C LYS A 1057 52.51 15.32 6.79
N LEU A 1058 51.82 14.29 7.27
CA LEU A 1058 52.38 12.97 7.57
C LEU A 1058 51.96 11.96 6.49
N ASN A 1059 52.90 11.54 5.65
CA ASN A 1059 52.67 10.57 4.55
C ASN A 1059 52.16 9.18 5.00
N SER A 1060 52.00 8.93 6.30
CA SER A 1060 51.54 7.65 6.86
C SER A 1060 50.77 7.82 8.19
N GLY A 1061 50.24 9.01 8.46
CA GLY A 1061 49.53 9.32 9.72
C GLY A 1061 50.43 9.37 10.97
N PHE A 1062 49.81 9.47 12.15
CA PHE A 1062 50.51 9.34 13.43
C PHE A 1062 50.82 7.88 13.74
N THR A 1063 52.07 7.60 14.11
CA THR A 1063 52.58 6.24 14.37
C THR A 1063 52.32 5.72 15.78
N SER A 1064 51.91 6.58 16.72
CA SER A 1064 51.56 6.20 18.10
C SER A 1064 50.71 7.27 18.77
N ALA A 1065 49.98 6.89 19.84
CA ALA A 1065 49.31 7.84 20.72
C ALA A 1065 50.28 8.86 21.37
N THR A 1066 51.53 8.48 21.61
CA THR A 1066 52.57 9.38 22.12
C THR A 1066 52.93 10.49 21.13
N ALA A 1067 52.91 10.19 19.82
CA ALA A 1067 53.09 11.21 18.78
C ALA A 1067 51.89 12.18 18.74
N VAL A 1068 50.66 11.66 18.85
CA VAL A 1068 49.43 12.46 18.98
C VAL A 1068 49.48 13.38 20.20
N GLN A 1069 49.84 12.86 21.38
CA GLN A 1069 49.98 13.65 22.60
C GLN A 1069 50.99 14.79 22.46
N THR A 1070 52.10 14.53 21.76
CA THR A 1070 53.18 15.51 21.54
C THR A 1070 52.67 16.69 20.71
N GLU A 1071 51.95 16.41 19.62
CA GLU A 1071 51.36 17.45 18.76
C GLU A 1071 50.26 18.25 19.49
N ILE A 1072 49.38 17.57 20.24
CA ILE A 1072 48.36 18.22 21.09
C ILE A 1072 49.01 19.17 22.11
N ASN A 1073 50.02 18.70 22.84
CA ASN A 1073 50.72 19.50 23.85
C ASN A 1073 51.51 20.67 23.26
N GLY A 1074 51.90 20.59 21.99
CA GLY A 1074 52.55 21.69 21.24
C GLY A 1074 51.59 22.80 20.80
N THR A 1075 50.28 22.64 20.91
CA THR A 1075 49.32 23.67 20.47
C THR A 1075 49.30 24.89 21.40
N GLN A 1076 49.31 26.08 20.79
CA GLN A 1076 49.30 27.36 21.53
C GLN A 1076 48.10 27.49 22.49
N GLU A 1077 46.94 26.95 22.12
CA GLU A 1077 45.71 26.96 22.91
C GLU A 1077 45.85 26.12 24.19
N MET A 1078 46.52 24.97 24.10
CA MET A 1078 46.88 24.15 25.27
C MET A 1078 47.91 24.87 26.14
N ILE A 1079 48.93 25.46 25.52
CA ILE A 1079 50.01 26.20 26.19
C ILE A 1079 49.46 27.42 26.96
N ASP A 1080 48.47 28.14 26.43
CA ASP A 1080 47.92 29.33 27.07
C ASP A 1080 46.85 29.00 28.12
N VAL A 1081 46.06 27.94 27.95
CA VAL A 1081 45.18 27.47 29.03
C VAL A 1081 45.98 26.81 30.16
N ALA A 1082 47.11 26.16 29.89
CA ALA A 1082 48.04 25.69 30.92
C ALA A 1082 48.59 26.82 31.80
N LYS A 1083 48.78 28.03 31.26
CA LYS A 1083 49.17 29.24 32.00
C LYS A 1083 48.02 29.89 32.77
N THR A 1084 46.77 29.53 32.48
CA THR A 1084 45.56 30.26 32.94
C THR A 1084 44.61 29.35 33.75
N ILE A 1085 45.15 28.34 34.44
CA ILE A 1085 44.35 27.41 35.26
C ILE A 1085 44.00 28.05 36.61
N ILE A 1086 42.98 28.93 36.60
CA ILE A 1086 41.90 29.17 37.59
C ILE A 1086 41.20 30.47 37.14
N ASP A 1087 40.28 30.34 36.19
CA ASP A 1087 39.24 31.33 35.87
C ASP A 1087 37.90 30.58 35.92
N THR A 1088 36.89 31.13 36.61
CA THR A 1088 35.55 30.49 36.65
C THR A 1088 34.81 30.69 35.30
N PRO A 1089 33.75 29.91 35.00
CA PRO A 1089 32.99 30.08 33.75
C PRO A 1089 32.45 31.51 33.51
N GLU A 1090 32.18 32.25 34.58
CA GLU A 1090 31.78 33.66 34.55
C GLU A 1090 32.94 34.60 34.22
N VAL A 1091 34.14 34.34 34.75
CA VAL A 1091 35.35 35.09 34.41
C VAL A 1091 35.70 34.86 32.94
N VAL A 1092 35.60 33.62 32.43
CA VAL A 1092 35.79 33.32 31.00
C VAL A 1092 34.84 34.15 30.13
N ALA A 1093 33.53 34.16 30.42
CA ALA A 1093 32.55 34.97 29.67
C ALA A 1093 32.86 36.47 29.74
N THR A 1094 33.28 36.97 30.91
CA THR A 1094 33.67 38.39 31.10
C THR A 1094 34.94 38.76 30.31
N LYS A 1095 35.91 37.84 30.23
CA LYS A 1095 37.20 38.00 29.54
C LYS A 1095 37.03 37.91 28.02
N GLU A 1096 36.17 37.01 27.55
CA GLU A 1096 35.73 36.94 26.14
C GLU A 1096 34.98 38.21 25.72
N PHE A 1097 34.04 38.71 26.54
CA PHE A 1097 33.36 39.98 26.29
C PHE A 1097 34.36 41.15 26.19
N ALA A 1098 35.29 41.29 27.15
CA ALA A 1098 36.32 42.34 27.12
C ALA A 1098 37.22 42.25 25.87
N THR A 1099 37.56 41.03 25.45
CA THR A 1099 38.39 40.78 24.25
C THR A 1099 37.63 41.15 22.97
N ASN A 1100 36.36 40.76 22.85
CA ASN A 1100 35.55 41.10 21.68
C ASN A 1100 35.19 42.59 21.65
N LEU A 1101 34.92 43.20 22.81
CA LEU A 1101 34.75 44.65 22.97
C LEU A 1101 35.97 45.43 22.47
N THR A 1102 37.19 44.94 22.77
CA THR A 1102 38.44 45.52 22.26
C THR A 1102 38.54 45.42 20.73
N LYS A 1103 38.14 44.29 20.11
CA LYS A 1103 38.13 44.12 18.64
C LYS A 1103 37.21 45.10 17.93
N ILE A 1104 36.10 45.51 18.57
CA ILE A 1104 35.16 46.52 18.06
C ILE A 1104 35.48 47.94 18.56
N ASN A 1105 36.73 48.20 18.98
CA ASN A 1105 37.23 49.48 19.49
C ASN A 1105 36.34 50.08 20.61
N ASN A 1106 35.87 49.21 21.51
CA ASN A 1106 34.95 49.50 22.61
C ASN A 1106 33.60 50.14 22.23
N ALA A 1107 33.22 50.11 20.95
CA ALA A 1107 31.99 50.73 20.44
C ALA A 1107 30.78 49.78 20.52
N LEU A 1108 29.90 50.02 21.50
CA LEU A 1108 28.68 49.24 21.76
C LEU A 1108 27.53 50.17 22.21
N LEU A 1109 26.30 49.89 21.78
CA LEU A 1109 25.11 50.73 22.04
C LEU A 1109 25.24 52.20 21.59
N GLY A 1110 26.16 52.51 20.67
CA GLY A 1110 26.44 53.88 20.23
C GLY A 1110 27.18 54.74 21.26
N GLY A 1111 27.81 54.10 22.23
CA GLY A 1111 28.81 54.71 23.07
C GLY A 1111 30.12 53.96 23.07
N THR A 1112 31.12 54.57 23.68
CA THR A 1112 32.31 53.87 24.14
C THR A 1112 32.01 53.26 25.51
N ILE A 1113 32.19 51.95 25.65
CA ILE A 1113 32.18 51.29 26.97
C ILE A 1113 33.58 51.40 27.59
N ASP A 1114 33.64 51.94 28.79
CA ASP A 1114 34.78 51.77 29.69
C ASP A 1114 34.48 50.58 30.62
N ASN A 1115 35.09 49.44 30.30
CA ASN A 1115 34.92 48.19 31.05
C ASN A 1115 35.67 48.19 32.39
N THR A 1116 36.61 49.13 32.59
CA THR A 1116 37.38 49.31 33.82
C THR A 1116 36.59 50.14 34.83
N ASN A 1117 36.06 51.29 34.41
CA ASN A 1117 35.27 52.20 35.24
C ASN A 1117 33.75 51.85 35.27
N LYS A 1118 33.33 50.80 34.56
CA LYS A 1118 31.93 50.34 34.44
C LYS A 1118 30.96 51.44 34.01
N THR A 1119 31.37 52.16 32.97
CA THR A 1119 30.68 53.32 32.43
C THR A 1119 30.42 53.20 30.93
N LEU A 1120 29.31 53.80 30.48
CA LEU A 1120 28.92 53.88 29.08
C LEU A 1120 28.80 55.36 28.69
N THR A 1121 29.58 55.78 27.70
CA THR A 1121 29.57 57.15 27.19
C THR A 1121 29.01 57.16 25.77
N LEU A 1122 27.72 57.48 25.63
CA LEU A 1122 27.10 57.70 24.32
C LEU A 1122 27.79 58.89 23.65
N SER A 1123 28.33 58.67 22.46
CA SER A 1123 29.37 59.53 21.87
C SER A 1123 28.97 60.26 20.59
N ASP A 1124 27.75 60.05 20.08
CA ASP A 1124 27.19 60.81 18.96
C ASP A 1124 25.66 61.00 19.05
N SER A 1125 25.21 62.19 18.65
CA SER A 1125 23.85 62.56 18.29
C SER A 1125 23.20 61.66 17.21
N GLY A 1126 24.01 61.03 16.35
CA GLY A 1126 23.58 60.16 15.25
C GLY A 1126 22.80 58.90 15.63
N ALA A 1127 22.65 58.59 16.93
CA ALA A 1127 21.95 57.41 17.48
C ALA A 1127 20.52 57.15 16.94
N ILE A 1128 19.87 58.17 16.40
CA ILE A 1128 18.52 58.14 15.83
C ILE A 1128 18.47 58.04 14.29
N SER A 1129 19.62 58.03 13.60
CA SER A 1129 19.70 58.26 12.13
C SER A 1129 19.96 57.03 11.24
N GLY A 1130 20.17 55.85 11.84
CA GLY A 1130 20.12 54.56 11.12
C GLY A 1130 21.46 53.83 10.92
N THR A 1131 22.56 54.51 10.57
CA THR A 1131 23.86 53.85 10.37
C THR A 1131 24.62 53.61 11.68
N GLY A 1132 25.00 52.35 11.93
CA GLY A 1132 25.81 51.95 13.09
C GLY A 1132 25.03 51.68 14.39
N ILE A 1133 25.75 51.82 15.51
CA ILE A 1133 25.26 51.97 16.89
C ILE A 1133 24.70 50.72 17.60
N PHE A 1134 24.13 49.73 16.88
CA PHE A 1134 23.76 48.41 17.46
C PHE A 1134 24.30 47.19 16.71
N ALA A 1135 24.99 47.38 15.58
CA ALA A 1135 25.46 46.29 14.72
C ALA A 1135 26.43 45.31 15.42
N ASN A 1136 27.16 45.78 16.43
CA ASN A 1136 28.22 44.99 17.09
C ASN A 1136 27.72 44.16 18.29
N LEU A 1137 26.41 44.14 18.58
CA LEU A 1137 25.85 43.36 19.71
C LEU A 1137 26.08 41.86 19.55
N GLU A 1138 25.93 41.35 18.33
CA GLU A 1138 26.25 39.97 17.93
C GLU A 1138 27.75 39.68 18.14
N THR A 1139 28.63 40.57 17.66
CA THR A 1139 30.10 40.43 17.80
C THR A 1139 30.57 40.44 19.26
N ALA A 1140 29.86 41.16 20.13
CA ALA A 1140 30.08 41.18 21.57
C ALA A 1140 29.32 40.05 22.33
N ASN A 1141 28.56 39.21 21.62
CA ASN A 1141 27.70 38.14 22.12
C ASN A 1141 26.73 38.58 23.25
N VAL A 1142 26.09 39.74 23.06
CA VAL A 1142 25.02 40.25 23.93
C VAL A 1142 23.71 39.51 23.60
N THR A 1143 23.07 38.95 24.61
CA THR A 1143 21.80 38.19 24.51
C THR A 1143 20.63 38.84 25.25
N GLY A 1144 20.84 40.00 25.89
CA GLY A 1144 19.77 40.80 26.46
C GLY A 1144 20.25 42.14 27.02
N ILE A 1145 19.39 43.14 26.98
CA ILE A 1145 19.66 44.49 27.51
C ILE A 1145 18.56 44.83 28.50
N LYS A 1146 18.92 45.24 29.73
CA LYS A 1146 17.97 45.68 30.74
C LYS A 1146 18.32 47.07 31.27
N PHE A 1147 17.32 47.91 31.49
CA PHE A 1147 17.49 49.26 32.02
C PHE A 1147 17.17 49.34 33.51
N GLY A 1148 17.71 50.35 34.19
CA GLY A 1148 17.61 50.53 35.64
C GLY A 1148 16.20 50.73 36.21
N ASP A 1149 15.18 50.93 35.37
CA ASP A 1149 13.76 50.96 35.77
C ASP A 1149 13.11 49.56 35.79
N GLY A 1150 13.82 48.54 35.28
CA GLY A 1150 13.34 47.16 35.16
C GLY A 1150 13.10 46.71 33.72
N THR A 1151 13.01 47.63 32.75
CA THR A 1151 12.67 47.34 31.34
C THR A 1151 13.70 46.40 30.71
N LEU A 1152 13.25 45.21 30.29
CA LEU A 1152 14.08 44.19 29.63
C LEU A 1152 13.74 44.13 28.14
N ILE A 1153 14.76 44.19 27.29
CA ILE A 1153 14.68 44.00 25.84
C ILE A 1153 15.52 42.75 25.50
N PRO A 1154 14.89 41.58 25.32
CA PRO A 1154 15.60 40.33 25.06
C PRO A 1154 16.00 40.20 23.59
N ILE A 1155 17.18 39.61 23.37
CA ILE A 1155 17.67 39.23 22.05
C ILE A 1155 17.39 37.72 21.88
N ILE A 1156 16.77 37.34 20.76
CA ILE A 1156 16.24 35.98 20.54
C ILE A 1156 16.95 35.38 19.32
N ASN A 1157 17.99 34.59 19.58
CA ASN A 1157 18.74 33.86 18.56
C ASN A 1157 18.20 32.44 18.51
N ALA A 1158 17.41 32.13 17.47
CA ALA A 1158 16.83 30.80 17.27
C ALA A 1158 17.82 29.86 16.58
N ALA A 1159 18.01 28.66 17.11
CA ALA A 1159 18.79 27.63 16.41
C ALA A 1159 18.00 27.12 15.18
N PRO A 1160 18.63 26.96 14.01
CA PRO A 1160 17.95 26.42 12.83
C PRO A 1160 17.57 24.95 13.05
N ALA A 1161 16.38 24.57 12.58
CA ALA A 1161 15.98 23.17 12.51
C ALA A 1161 16.86 22.40 11.50
N VAL A 1162 17.10 21.12 11.78
CA VAL A 1162 17.96 20.27 10.93
C VAL A 1162 17.29 20.04 9.58
N GLY A 1163 17.88 20.57 8.50
CA GLY A 1163 17.49 20.27 7.11
C GLY A 1163 17.30 21.45 6.15
N ALA A 1164 17.39 22.71 6.60
CA ALA A 1164 17.16 23.88 5.75
C ALA A 1164 18.44 24.72 5.50
N THR A 1165 18.53 25.35 4.32
CA THR A 1165 19.62 26.26 3.93
C THR A 1165 19.43 27.66 4.56
N PRO A 1166 20.52 28.41 4.84
CA PRO A 1166 20.48 29.44 5.89
C PRO A 1166 20.10 30.85 5.40
N ALA A 1167 19.12 31.45 6.10
CA ALA A 1167 18.94 32.89 6.25
C ALA A 1167 18.34 33.19 7.63
N VAL A 1168 19.12 32.95 8.69
CA VAL A 1168 18.72 33.33 10.06
C VAL A 1168 18.77 34.85 10.17
N VAL A 1169 17.63 35.48 10.40
CA VAL A 1169 17.53 36.93 10.65
C VAL A 1169 17.38 37.12 12.15
N ASP A 1170 18.50 37.22 12.87
CA ASP A 1170 18.50 37.50 14.31
C ASP A 1170 17.82 38.85 14.61
N ASN A 1171 17.10 38.91 15.74
CA ASN A 1171 16.20 40.03 16.02
C ASN A 1171 16.89 41.37 16.41
N TYR A 1172 18.21 41.49 16.24
CA TYR A 1172 19.01 42.67 16.56
C TYR A 1172 18.48 43.97 15.93
N ALA A 1173 17.88 43.91 14.73
CA ALA A 1173 17.25 45.07 14.09
C ALA A 1173 16.02 45.58 14.87
N THR A 1174 15.20 44.67 15.39
CA THR A 1174 14.03 44.98 16.23
C THR A 1174 14.47 45.46 17.61
N VAL A 1175 15.50 44.84 18.19
CA VAL A 1175 16.09 45.24 19.47
C VAL A 1175 16.69 46.64 19.40
N LYS A 1176 17.39 46.98 18.29
CA LYS A 1176 17.84 48.35 17.98
C LYS A 1176 16.69 49.35 18.04
N ALA A 1177 15.59 49.08 17.33
CA ALA A 1177 14.43 49.96 17.34
C ALA A 1177 13.81 50.11 18.74
N ALA A 1178 13.72 49.02 19.51
CA ALA A 1178 13.17 49.03 20.87
C ALA A 1178 14.03 49.83 21.86
N VAL A 1179 15.37 49.73 21.81
CA VAL A 1179 16.25 50.54 22.67
C VAL A 1179 16.20 52.03 22.29
N ILE A 1180 16.19 52.35 21.00
CA ILE A 1180 16.04 53.75 20.54
C ILE A 1180 14.71 54.33 21.03
N LYS A 1181 13.61 53.57 20.91
CA LYS A 1181 12.30 53.99 21.42
C LYS A 1181 12.33 54.18 22.94
N TYR A 1182 12.92 53.25 23.69
CA TYR A 1182 13.03 53.36 25.15
C TYR A 1182 13.72 54.65 25.60
N PHE A 1183 14.84 55.03 24.98
CA PHE A 1183 15.52 56.29 25.28
C PHE A 1183 14.72 57.52 24.83
N SER A 1184 13.99 57.43 23.72
CA SER A 1184 13.10 58.50 23.24
C SER A 1184 11.89 58.71 24.17
N ASP A 1185 11.34 57.65 24.74
CA ASP A 1185 10.17 57.72 25.63
C ASP A 1185 10.54 58.22 27.04
N ASN A 1186 11.70 57.82 27.56
CA ASN A 1186 12.09 58.01 28.98
C ASN A 1186 13.17 59.06 29.23
N GLY A 1187 13.88 59.49 28.17
CA GLY A 1187 14.99 60.45 28.20
C GLY A 1187 16.32 59.84 28.68
N ILE A 1188 17.43 60.23 28.05
CA ILE A 1188 18.78 59.81 28.43
C ILE A 1188 19.20 60.60 29.69
N LYS A 1189 19.40 59.90 30.81
CA LYS A 1189 19.79 60.49 32.10
C LYS A 1189 21.16 59.95 32.53
N THR A 1190 22.08 60.84 32.88
CA THR A 1190 23.34 60.47 33.56
C THR A 1190 23.01 59.69 34.83
N GLY A 1191 23.72 58.59 35.07
CA GLY A 1191 23.50 57.68 36.19
C GLY A 1191 22.47 56.57 35.94
N THR A 1192 21.73 56.58 34.82
CA THR A 1192 20.88 55.43 34.44
C THR A 1192 21.75 54.19 34.23
N LYS A 1193 21.38 53.10 34.91
CA LYS A 1193 22.02 51.79 34.74
C LYS A 1193 21.55 51.10 33.47
N VAL A 1194 22.50 50.42 32.81
CA VAL A 1194 22.27 49.52 31.68
C VAL A 1194 22.99 48.20 31.98
N ASP A 1195 22.20 47.14 32.14
CA ASP A 1195 22.66 45.78 32.41
C ASP A 1195 22.71 45.00 31.10
N LEU A 1196 23.90 44.54 30.70
CA LEU A 1196 24.10 43.74 29.49
C LEU A 1196 24.25 42.27 29.86
N THR A 1197 23.32 41.44 29.40
CA THR A 1197 23.48 39.98 29.49
C THR A 1197 24.34 39.52 28.33
N VAL A 1198 25.51 38.95 28.63
CA VAL A 1198 26.51 38.50 27.67
C VAL A 1198 26.75 37.01 27.84
N LYS A 1199 26.93 36.27 26.74
CA LYS A 1199 27.11 34.82 26.77
C LYS A 1199 28.55 34.45 26.39
N GLY A 1200 29.21 33.64 27.20
CA GLY A 1200 30.51 33.06 26.86
C GLY A 1200 30.37 31.94 25.83
N THR A 1201 31.46 31.58 25.14
CA THR A 1201 31.53 30.43 24.24
C THR A 1201 31.35 29.09 24.98
N ASN A 1202 31.54 29.10 26.30
CA ASN A 1202 31.20 28.02 27.23
C ASN A 1202 29.69 27.87 27.50
N GLY A 1203 28.86 28.78 27.00
CA GLY A 1203 27.41 28.79 27.18
C GLY A 1203 26.93 29.50 28.45
N THR A 1204 27.83 29.87 29.37
CA THR A 1204 27.51 30.63 30.59
C THR A 1204 27.10 32.06 30.23
N SER A 1205 26.01 32.55 30.81
CA SER A 1205 25.57 33.94 30.66
C SER A 1205 25.89 34.75 31.92
N VAL A 1206 26.49 35.93 31.75
CA VAL A 1206 26.85 36.87 32.81
C VAL A 1206 26.13 38.19 32.56
N VAL A 1207 25.73 38.88 33.63
CA VAL A 1207 25.18 40.24 33.55
C VAL A 1207 26.27 41.26 33.91
N LEU A 1208 26.56 42.18 33.00
CA LEU A 1208 27.53 43.26 33.17
C LEU A 1208 26.80 44.60 33.25
N SER A 1209 26.76 45.19 34.45
CA SER A 1209 26.16 46.49 34.71
C SER A 1209 27.09 47.65 34.35
N TYR A 1210 26.55 48.66 33.66
CA TYR A 1210 27.22 49.92 33.34
C TYR A 1210 26.36 51.13 33.75
N SER A 1211 27.00 52.25 34.09
CA SER A 1211 26.30 53.52 34.32
C SER A 1211 26.51 54.49 33.15
N LEU A 1212 25.44 55.11 32.66
CA LEU A 1212 25.51 56.14 31.62
C LEU A 1212 26.17 57.41 32.16
N VAL A 1213 27.27 57.87 31.54
CA VAL A 1213 28.04 59.05 32.00
C VAL A 1213 27.41 60.35 31.51
N ASN A 1214 27.10 60.41 30.21
CA ASN A 1214 26.61 61.61 29.56
C ASN A 1214 25.13 61.48 29.20
N ALA A 1215 24.29 62.34 29.77
CA ALA A 1215 23.05 62.74 29.13
C ALA A 1215 23.41 63.58 27.90
N ILE A 1216 23.07 63.10 26.70
CA ILE A 1216 23.01 63.95 25.51
C ILE A 1216 21.87 64.96 25.75
N LYS A 1217 22.17 66.25 25.59
CA LYS A 1217 21.21 67.37 25.72
C LYS A 1217 20.54 67.70 24.40
#